data_AF-A0A0C2ZKH5-F1
#
_entry.id   AF-A0A0C2ZKH5-F1
#
_cell.length_a   1.000
_cell.length_b   1.000
_cell.length_c   1.000
_cell.angle_alpha   90.00
_cell.angle_beta   90.00
_cell.angle_gamma   90.00
#
_symmetry.space_group_name_H-M   'P 1'
#
loop_
_entity.id
_entity.type
_entity.pdbx_description
1 polymer ?
#
loop_
_entity_poly.entity_id
_entity_poly.type
_entity_poly.pdbx_seq_one_letter_code
_entity_poly.pdbx_strand_id
1 'polypeptide(L)'
;MIKNMILINSAKFIRAEFDLSKETFFVGSNAGGKTTSTRALHFLYNSDPRKLGIPSDKTSFKKHYYPFDDSYIIYTFEDFFILTYKRGDEIHRYFSKQVYDKNRIFSNNDTLNEHDDIIKYVKESSWHHPKTIEEYTDILYGKNKKFIDFSISKIKNYETFIEILNLVFNVDKAIVDSISIKKAIQKALRRDDEIVTLDFEKYIRKLKEFETSYYFFKTFDKQRKNIDVATAIKIELLNLEEKNNVLSNMIQYRKDKEQDELSKANAQIERISSEIEKLNKKKNNRKKIEDKKIPKLQTKINELSAEIIQIEKLKEKYSLFKFEENSEIANNHNGIRKELRSKSFQLELLNEKKISAIEAYDNEIKGLTHKIEVTIPYESEMNVRSLTNSEEISSHQEKEEVEREFTLQINDIEKKVTKNNSNIETLKNAISKEYDLFREVKKDVQDSIDSSIKQINLEEKIELKKKNDFEDSIEKINVINKKIISQIKDVDEKNEDYRNKSAIALLSKRKEVKKQIEIIMNQIATKSGTFQEYLSNEIINWEKEIYPIIDKSILSIPIENLNPSRKENSSLFGIDIDTSSLETIPTPQEAKDKISKLKKEFYQYRSLAHEKFKEAKRENNFTIAELESKIDENKSRINNKQDEIVKIDKKILVLKQTIVDKNSELESKIEQLEVDRDKEVSKINSKIKILQEEIKTFNSELKNIKQERQKTFKKLFEKFEFNIKVIKKQEQKKQEEKIKIVNNEIQKINNLKKEHDENDAIAKLSGEVLNLEKENAKCIVAQEFLKDFESAQREIKQLNT
;
A
#
# COMPACT_ATOMS: atom_id res chain seq x y z
N MET A 1 -8.32 52.54 17.68
CA MET A 1 -8.67 51.09 17.56
C MET A 1 -9.96 50.91 16.75
N ILE A 2 -10.31 49.70 16.28
CA ILE A 2 -11.61 49.47 15.59
C ILE A 2 -12.76 49.58 16.60
N LYS A 3 -13.84 50.26 16.22
CA LYS A 3 -15.06 50.41 17.02
C LYS A 3 -16.13 49.45 16.53
N ASN A 4 -16.65 49.65 15.32
CA ASN A 4 -17.74 48.83 14.79
C ASN A 4 -17.40 48.29 13.39
N MET A 5 -17.99 47.14 13.06
CA MET A 5 -18.09 46.63 11.69
C MET A 5 -19.57 46.60 11.29
N ILE A 6 -19.92 47.26 10.19
CA ILE A 6 -21.30 47.39 9.72
C ILE A 6 -21.41 46.74 8.34
N LEU A 7 -22.35 45.81 8.20
CA LEU A 7 -22.73 45.16 6.96
C LEU A 7 -24.08 45.72 6.50
N ILE A 8 -24.15 46.22 5.27
CA ILE A 8 -25.38 46.75 4.65
C ILE A 8 -25.62 45.96 3.36
N ASN A 9 -26.81 45.36 3.22
CA ASN A 9 -27.18 44.49 2.11
C ASN A 9 -26.10 43.43 1.76
N SER A 10 -25.35 42.98 2.76
CA SER A 10 -24.14 42.17 2.62
C SER A 10 -24.28 40.83 3.34
N ALA A 11 -23.82 39.74 2.71
CA ALA A 11 -23.80 38.40 3.28
C ALA A 11 -25.13 37.90 3.88
N LYS A 12 -26.24 38.24 3.19
CA LYS A 12 -27.65 37.98 3.57
C LYS A 12 -28.18 38.81 4.74
N PHE A 13 -27.40 39.76 5.25
CA PHE A 13 -27.89 40.77 6.18
C PHE A 13 -28.40 41.99 5.41
N ILE A 14 -29.62 42.43 5.68
CA ILE A 14 -30.09 43.77 5.25
C ILE A 14 -29.25 44.83 5.97
N ARG A 15 -29.07 44.62 7.28
CA ARG A 15 -28.20 45.42 8.13
C ARG A 15 -27.71 44.57 9.30
N ALA A 16 -26.40 44.59 9.55
CA ALA A 16 -25.83 44.05 10.78
C ALA A 16 -24.72 44.97 11.28
N GLU A 17 -24.72 45.28 12.57
CA GLU A 17 -23.70 46.10 13.22
C GLU A 17 -23.06 45.28 14.34
N PHE A 18 -21.74 45.15 14.29
CA PHE A 18 -20.95 44.41 15.27
C PHE A 18 -20.10 45.39 16.05
N ASP A 19 -20.34 45.49 17.35
CA ASP A 19 -19.48 46.24 18.28
C ASP A 19 -18.20 45.41 18.56
N LEU A 20 -17.07 46.00 18.21
CA LEU A 20 -15.72 45.45 18.31
C LEU A 20 -14.85 46.28 19.27
N SER A 21 -15.46 47.21 20.02
CA SER A 21 -14.75 48.03 21.02
C SER A 21 -14.28 47.22 22.25
N LYS A 22 -14.82 46.02 22.44
CA LYS A 22 -14.48 45.08 23.53
C LYS A 22 -14.06 43.72 22.96
N GLU A 23 -13.63 42.82 23.85
CA GLU A 23 -13.37 41.41 23.50
C GLU A 23 -14.67 40.69 23.10
N THR A 24 -15.00 40.72 21.81
CA THR A 24 -16.26 40.18 21.28
C THR A 24 -16.12 38.71 20.87
N PHE A 25 -16.94 37.83 21.45
CA PHE A 25 -17.03 36.42 21.10
C PHE A 25 -18.29 36.14 20.25
N PHE A 26 -18.11 35.58 19.04
CA PHE A 26 -19.23 35.21 18.17
C PHE A 26 -19.80 33.83 18.57
N VAL A 27 -20.93 33.81 19.29
CA VAL A 27 -21.66 32.60 19.70
C VAL A 27 -22.96 32.46 18.90
N GLY A 28 -23.35 31.23 18.53
CA GLY A 28 -24.58 30.98 17.78
C GLY A 28 -24.69 29.56 17.22
N SER A 29 -25.83 29.20 16.62
CA SER A 29 -26.06 27.89 15.98
C SER A 29 -25.27 27.72 14.67
N ASN A 30 -25.19 26.49 14.15
CA ASN A 30 -24.58 26.22 12.85
C ASN A 30 -25.29 27.03 11.76
N ALA A 31 -24.50 27.63 10.84
CA ALA A 31 -24.97 28.59 9.83
C ALA A 31 -25.52 29.94 10.35
N GLY A 32 -25.40 30.25 11.64
CA GLY A 32 -25.81 31.55 12.22
C GLY A 32 -24.88 32.75 11.89
N GLY A 33 -24.09 32.69 10.81
CA GLY A 33 -23.25 33.83 10.36
C GLY A 33 -21.92 34.04 11.09
N LYS A 34 -21.54 33.19 12.05
CA LYS A 34 -20.27 33.33 12.81
C LYS A 34 -19.02 33.44 11.90
N THR A 35 -18.83 32.45 11.04
CA THR A 35 -17.72 32.44 10.07
C THR A 35 -17.82 33.60 9.08
N THR A 36 -19.03 34.04 8.78
CA THR A 36 -19.29 35.19 7.91
C THR A 36 -18.79 36.50 8.56
N SER A 37 -19.08 36.74 9.84
CA SER A 37 -18.57 37.91 10.55
C SER A 37 -17.05 37.86 10.72
N THR A 38 -16.48 36.71 11.07
CA THR A 38 -15.01 36.54 11.20
C THR A 38 -14.28 36.76 9.88
N ARG A 39 -14.82 36.30 8.75
CA ARG A 39 -14.22 36.52 7.42
C ARG A 39 -14.31 37.96 6.94
N ALA A 40 -15.38 38.68 7.27
CA ALA A 40 -15.45 40.12 7.03
C ALA A 40 -14.38 40.86 7.84
N LEU A 41 -14.23 40.54 9.12
CA LEU A 41 -13.17 41.12 9.94
C LEU A 41 -11.76 40.76 9.43
N HIS A 42 -11.55 39.53 8.97
CA HIS A 42 -10.27 39.12 8.36
C HIS A 42 -9.97 39.90 7.06
N PHE A 43 -11.02 40.23 6.28
CA PHE A 43 -10.90 41.02 5.06
C PHE A 43 -10.40 42.45 5.31
N LEU A 44 -10.71 43.07 6.45
CA LEU A 44 -10.15 44.36 6.83
C LEU A 44 -8.60 44.36 6.82
N TYR A 45 -7.97 43.30 7.32
CA TYR A 45 -6.51 43.29 7.54
C TYR A 45 -5.69 42.89 6.32
N ASN A 46 -6.27 42.10 5.41
CA ASN A 46 -5.57 41.57 4.24
C ASN A 46 -6.11 42.17 2.93
N SER A 47 -7.38 42.56 2.89
CA SER A 47 -8.09 43.14 1.73
C SER A 47 -8.09 42.28 0.47
N ASP A 48 -7.49 41.08 0.49
CA ASP A 48 -7.43 40.15 -0.63
C ASP A 48 -8.46 39.02 -0.46
N PRO A 49 -9.52 38.97 -1.29
CA PRO A 49 -10.52 37.91 -1.29
C PRO A 49 -9.96 36.49 -1.42
N ARG A 50 -8.79 36.32 -2.08
CA ARG A 50 -8.19 35.02 -2.36
C ARG A 50 -7.48 34.42 -1.15
N LYS A 51 -7.01 35.26 -0.23
CA LYS A 51 -6.23 34.85 0.94
C LYS A 51 -7.08 34.54 2.18
N LEU A 52 -8.41 34.68 2.07
CA LEU A 52 -9.37 34.42 3.15
C LEU A 52 -9.68 32.94 3.39
N GLY A 53 -8.98 32.02 2.70
CA GLY A 53 -9.11 30.58 2.90
C GLY A 53 -10.52 30.05 2.61
N ILE A 54 -11.21 30.63 1.61
CA ILE A 54 -12.50 30.12 1.14
C ILE A 54 -12.23 28.96 0.18
N PRO A 55 -12.66 27.73 0.48
CA PRO A 55 -12.43 26.59 -0.39
C PRO A 55 -13.23 26.75 -1.69
N SER A 56 -12.70 26.13 -2.75
CA SER A 56 -13.16 26.34 -4.14
C SER A 56 -14.59 25.86 -4.40
N ASP A 57 -15.15 25.05 -3.50
CA ASP A 57 -16.51 24.53 -3.50
C ASP A 57 -17.55 25.53 -2.96
N LYS A 58 -17.11 26.58 -2.23
CA LYS A 58 -18.00 27.61 -1.66
C LYS A 58 -18.08 28.85 -2.57
N THR A 59 -19.16 29.63 -2.41
CA THR A 59 -19.32 30.92 -3.12
C THR A 59 -18.16 31.87 -2.82
N SER A 60 -17.61 32.52 -3.85
CA SER A 60 -16.53 33.50 -3.69
C SER A 60 -16.91 34.64 -2.76
N PHE A 61 -15.92 35.23 -2.08
CA PHE A 61 -16.11 36.36 -1.17
C PHE A 61 -16.88 37.52 -1.84
N LYS A 62 -16.52 37.89 -3.08
CA LYS A 62 -17.19 38.94 -3.84
C LYS A 62 -18.69 38.67 -4.01
N LYS A 63 -19.06 37.43 -4.34
CA LYS A 63 -20.46 37.04 -4.57
C LYS A 63 -21.26 36.93 -3.27
N HIS A 64 -20.60 36.55 -2.17
CA HIS A 64 -21.26 36.39 -0.88
C HIS A 64 -21.47 37.72 -0.14
N TYR A 65 -20.45 38.58 -0.08
CA TYR A 65 -20.49 39.83 0.69
C TYR A 65 -20.96 41.04 -0.11
N TYR A 66 -20.87 40.99 -1.45
CA TYR A 66 -21.36 42.07 -2.31
C TYR A 66 -22.33 41.50 -3.35
N PRO A 67 -23.50 40.97 -2.92
CA PRO A 67 -24.51 40.42 -3.82
C PRO A 67 -25.19 41.50 -4.68
N PHE A 68 -25.24 42.75 -4.20
CA PHE A 68 -25.92 43.88 -4.85
C PHE A 68 -24.97 45.08 -5.00
N ASP A 69 -25.31 46.03 -5.86
CA ASP A 69 -24.51 47.26 -6.07
C ASP A 69 -24.57 48.21 -4.86
N ASP A 70 -25.60 48.08 -4.03
CA ASP A 70 -25.79 48.79 -2.76
C ASP A 70 -25.32 47.95 -1.54
N SER A 71 -24.47 46.96 -1.77
CA SER A 71 -23.83 46.20 -0.70
C SER A 71 -22.57 46.93 -0.18
N TYR A 72 -22.54 47.20 1.13
CA TYR A 72 -21.43 47.89 1.77
C TYR A 72 -20.91 47.13 2.99
N ILE A 73 -19.60 47.21 3.21
CA ILE A 73 -18.98 46.90 4.50
C ILE A 73 -18.26 48.15 4.99
N ILE A 74 -18.58 48.58 6.20
CA ILE A 74 -18.04 49.78 6.84
C ILE A 74 -17.29 49.38 8.10
N TYR A 75 -16.04 49.80 8.22
CA TYR A 75 -15.24 49.64 9.43
C TYR A 75 -15.02 51.01 10.06
N THR A 76 -15.48 51.20 11.30
CA THR A 76 -15.39 52.48 11.98
C THR A 76 -14.25 52.46 13.01
N PHE A 77 -13.50 53.55 13.09
CA PHE A 77 -12.42 53.77 14.06
C PHE A 77 -12.72 55.03 14.88
N GLU A 78 -11.76 55.48 15.68
CA GLU A 78 -11.90 56.72 16.46
C GLU A 78 -12.00 57.96 15.57
N ASP A 79 -11.07 58.12 14.63
CA ASP A 79 -10.89 59.35 13.85
C ASP A 79 -11.13 59.18 12.34
N PHE A 80 -11.42 57.96 11.89
CA PHE A 80 -11.68 57.66 10.47
C PHE A 80 -12.59 56.44 10.32
N PHE A 81 -13.09 56.22 9.10
CA PHE A 81 -13.74 54.96 8.73
C PHE A 81 -13.30 54.49 7.34
N ILE A 82 -13.49 53.19 7.10
CA ILE A 82 -13.22 52.55 5.81
C ILE A 82 -14.55 52.06 5.24
N LEU A 83 -14.95 52.60 4.09
CA LEU A 83 -16.08 52.11 3.31
C LEU A 83 -15.58 51.18 2.21
N THR A 84 -16.21 50.02 2.08
CA THR A 84 -15.96 49.11 0.95
C THR A 84 -17.25 48.76 0.24
N TYR A 85 -17.21 48.76 -1.09
CA TYR A 85 -18.32 48.37 -1.96
C TYR A 85 -17.79 47.76 -3.24
N LYS A 86 -18.66 47.12 -4.02
CA LYS A 86 -18.30 46.52 -5.30
C LYS A 86 -18.88 47.32 -6.45
N ARG A 87 -18.08 47.55 -7.50
CA ARG A 87 -18.56 48.09 -8.78
C ARG A 87 -17.86 47.34 -9.90
N GLY A 88 -18.64 46.74 -10.81
CA GLY A 88 -18.08 45.75 -11.75
C GLY A 88 -17.55 44.52 -11.02
N ASP A 89 -16.35 44.04 -11.37
CA ASP A 89 -15.70 42.94 -10.62
C ASP A 89 -14.71 43.44 -9.55
N GLU A 90 -14.54 44.75 -9.36
CA GLU A 90 -13.58 45.30 -8.39
C GLU A 90 -14.25 45.73 -7.07
N ILE A 91 -13.54 45.52 -5.97
CA ILE A 91 -13.94 46.03 -4.65
C ILE A 91 -13.24 47.37 -4.44
N HIS A 92 -14.01 48.45 -4.37
CA HIS A 92 -13.49 49.76 -4.02
C HIS A 92 -13.38 49.88 -2.51
N ARG A 93 -12.27 50.45 -2.03
CA ARG A 93 -12.05 50.79 -0.61
C ARG A 93 -11.82 52.30 -0.50
N TYR A 94 -12.53 52.97 0.40
CA TYR A 94 -12.34 54.40 0.66
C TYR A 94 -12.00 54.59 2.13
N PHE A 95 -10.91 55.31 2.39
CA PHE A 95 -10.58 55.85 3.69
C PHE A 95 -11.14 57.26 3.80
N SER A 96 -11.83 57.59 4.89
CA SER A 96 -12.38 58.93 5.15
C SER A 96 -12.06 59.37 6.57
N LYS A 97 -11.39 60.52 6.73
CA LYS A 97 -10.88 61.04 8.00
C LYS A 97 -11.95 61.85 8.72
N GLN A 98 -13.03 61.18 9.07
CA GLN A 98 -14.12 61.74 9.85
C GLN A 98 -14.77 60.67 10.72
N VAL A 99 -15.48 61.11 11.76
CA VAL A 99 -16.28 60.23 12.60
C VAL A 99 -17.48 59.73 11.80
N TYR A 100 -17.73 58.42 11.86
CA TYR A 100 -18.86 57.79 11.19
C TYR A 100 -20.20 58.29 11.77
N ASP A 101 -21.06 58.82 10.92
CA ASP A 101 -22.42 59.25 11.27
C ASP A 101 -23.45 58.40 10.52
N LYS A 102 -24.24 57.64 11.29
CA LYS A 102 -25.30 56.76 10.78
C LYS A 102 -26.36 57.53 9.97
N ASN A 103 -26.69 58.75 10.39
CA ASN A 103 -27.78 59.54 9.80
C ASN A 103 -27.42 60.09 8.40
N ARG A 104 -26.16 59.98 7.99
CA ARG A 104 -25.68 60.38 6.65
C ARG A 104 -25.78 59.26 5.62
N ILE A 105 -25.86 58.01 6.06
CA ILE A 105 -26.01 56.83 5.20
C ILE A 105 -27.46 56.37 5.14
N PHE A 106 -28.22 56.54 6.23
CA PHE A 106 -29.62 56.17 6.32
C PHE A 106 -30.49 57.42 6.48
N SER A 107 -31.59 57.49 5.74
CA SER A 107 -32.64 58.49 5.93
C SER A 107 -33.50 58.17 7.17
N ASN A 108 -34.32 59.12 7.64
CA ASN A 108 -35.14 59.01 8.86
C ASN A 108 -36.07 57.76 8.93
N ASN A 109 -36.34 57.09 7.81
CA ASN A 109 -37.12 55.84 7.72
C ASN A 109 -36.25 54.57 7.66
N ASP A 110 -34.97 54.63 8.03
CA ASP A 110 -34.00 53.51 7.96
C ASP A 110 -33.80 52.97 6.52
N THR A 111 -34.15 53.77 5.51
CA THR A 111 -33.89 53.52 4.10
C THR A 111 -32.50 54.00 3.72
N LEU A 112 -31.77 53.20 2.96
CA LEU A 112 -30.42 53.50 2.49
C LEU A 112 -30.45 54.67 1.49
N ASN A 113 -29.57 55.66 1.69
CA ASN A 113 -29.42 56.78 0.76
C ASN A 113 -28.81 56.32 -0.58
N GLU A 114 -28.98 57.11 -1.62
CA GLU A 114 -28.41 56.80 -2.94
C GLU A 114 -26.88 56.68 -2.86
N HIS A 115 -26.31 55.79 -3.68
CA HIS A 115 -24.87 55.53 -3.71
C HIS A 115 -24.04 56.81 -3.86
N ASP A 116 -24.48 57.71 -4.75
CA ASP A 116 -23.78 58.96 -5.02
C ASP A 116 -23.75 59.89 -3.80
N ASP A 117 -24.80 59.89 -2.98
CA ASP A 117 -24.85 60.67 -1.75
C ASP A 117 -23.99 60.06 -0.63
N ILE A 118 -23.95 58.73 -0.54
CA ILE A 118 -23.03 58.03 0.38
C ILE A 118 -21.57 58.32 0.00
N ILE A 119 -21.24 58.30 -1.29
CA ILE A 119 -19.89 58.62 -1.77
C ILE A 119 -19.55 60.10 -1.59
N LYS A 120 -20.51 61.01 -1.75
CA LYS A 120 -20.32 62.43 -1.41
C LYS A 120 -19.97 62.58 0.07
N TYR A 121 -20.73 61.94 0.97
CA TYR A 121 -20.46 61.95 2.41
C TYR A 121 -19.04 61.44 2.74
N VAL A 122 -18.59 60.35 2.12
CA VAL A 122 -17.24 59.81 2.30
C VAL A 122 -16.16 60.83 1.88
N LYS A 123 -16.46 61.66 0.89
CA LYS A 123 -15.55 62.66 0.31
C LYS A 123 -15.65 64.06 0.94
N GLU A 124 -16.51 64.27 1.93
CA GLU A 124 -16.66 65.58 2.61
C GLU A 124 -15.39 66.00 3.37
N SER A 125 -14.62 65.05 3.89
CA SER A 125 -13.36 65.29 4.61
C SER A 125 -12.13 64.79 3.83
N SER A 126 -10.96 64.71 4.47
CA SER A 126 -9.77 64.11 3.85
C SER A 126 -10.02 62.63 3.57
N TRP A 127 -9.96 62.24 2.29
CA TRP A 127 -10.24 60.88 1.85
C TRP A 127 -9.14 60.33 0.94
N HIS A 128 -9.02 59.00 0.88
CA HIS A 128 -8.14 58.32 -0.07
C HIS A 128 -8.74 57.02 -0.59
N HIS A 129 -8.54 56.76 -1.88
CA HIS A 129 -8.95 55.53 -2.54
C HIS A 129 -7.71 54.78 -3.05
N PRO A 130 -7.23 53.72 -2.36
CA PRO A 130 -6.12 52.92 -2.85
C PRO A 130 -6.51 52.14 -4.11
N LYS A 131 -5.60 52.14 -5.09
CA LYS A 131 -5.78 51.42 -6.36
C LYS A 131 -5.33 49.97 -6.29
N THR A 132 -4.36 49.66 -5.42
CA THR A 132 -3.84 48.29 -5.25
C THR A 132 -4.06 47.79 -3.82
N ILE A 133 -4.05 46.46 -3.67
CA ILE A 133 -4.12 45.81 -2.34
C ILE A 133 -2.88 46.16 -1.52
N GLU A 134 -1.72 46.23 -2.16
CA GLU A 134 -0.46 46.62 -1.52
C GLU A 134 -0.53 48.04 -0.95
N GLU A 135 -1.05 48.99 -1.75
CA GLU A 135 -1.27 50.37 -1.29
C GLU A 135 -2.24 50.44 -0.11
N TYR A 136 -3.33 49.66 -0.16
CA TYR A 136 -4.25 49.53 0.97
C TYR A 136 -3.54 49.05 2.25
N THR A 137 -2.72 48.00 2.15
CA THR A 137 -1.98 47.47 3.30
C THR A 137 -0.89 48.42 3.80
N ASP A 138 -0.19 49.12 2.89
CA ASP A 138 0.83 50.11 3.23
C ASP A 138 0.25 51.29 4.01
N ILE A 139 -0.98 51.70 3.69
CA ILE A 139 -1.74 52.73 4.41
C ILE A 139 -2.18 52.18 5.78
N LEU A 140 -2.81 51.00 5.81
CA LEU A 140 -3.34 50.39 7.02
C LEU A 140 -2.27 50.18 8.11
N TYR A 141 -1.07 49.76 7.70
CA TYR A 141 0.06 49.45 8.60
C TYR A 141 1.08 50.60 8.74
N GLY A 142 0.79 51.78 8.19
CA GLY A 142 1.56 53.00 8.43
C GLY A 142 2.94 53.06 7.75
N LYS A 143 3.16 52.31 6.67
CA LYS A 143 4.38 52.40 5.83
C LYS A 143 4.34 53.62 4.92
N ASN A 144 3.14 54.04 4.49
CA ASN A 144 2.97 55.24 3.68
C ASN A 144 2.91 56.51 4.56
N LYS A 145 3.98 57.32 4.54
CA LYS A 145 4.09 58.52 5.38
C LYS A 145 3.03 59.60 5.12
N LYS A 146 2.41 59.61 3.93
CA LYS A 146 1.39 60.61 3.56
C LYS A 146 0.02 60.35 4.19
N PHE A 147 -0.26 59.10 4.56
CA PHE A 147 -1.57 58.62 4.99
C PHE A 147 -1.51 57.97 6.38
N ILE A 148 -0.56 58.40 7.22
CA ILE A 148 -0.38 57.89 8.59
C ILE A 148 -1.67 58.04 9.42
N ASP A 149 -2.45 59.07 9.13
CA ASP A 149 -3.73 59.35 9.79
C ASP A 149 -4.78 58.24 9.61
N PHE A 150 -4.62 57.39 8.59
CA PHE A 150 -5.49 56.24 8.30
C PHE A 150 -4.93 54.91 8.81
N SER A 151 -3.79 54.93 9.50
CA SER A 151 -3.14 53.70 9.97
C SER A 151 -3.75 53.19 11.27
N ILE A 152 -3.97 51.87 11.35
CA ILE A 152 -4.47 51.19 12.56
C ILE A 152 -3.31 50.94 13.54
N SER A 153 -2.16 50.52 13.01
CA SER A 153 -0.97 50.21 13.80
C SER A 153 0.30 50.25 12.95
N LYS A 154 1.42 50.73 13.52
CA LYS A 154 2.71 50.81 12.83
C LYS A 154 3.47 49.49 12.96
N ILE A 155 3.32 48.60 11.97
CA ILE A 155 4.00 47.29 11.96
C ILE A 155 5.13 47.30 10.93
N LYS A 156 6.39 47.15 11.39
CA LYS A 156 7.59 47.17 10.51
C LYS A 156 7.59 46.05 9.46
N ASN A 157 7.08 44.86 9.82
CA ASN A 157 7.03 43.66 8.96
C ASN A 157 5.60 43.15 8.81
N TYR A 158 4.71 44.01 8.30
CA TYR A 158 3.28 43.68 8.23
C TYR A 158 3.00 42.48 7.31
N GLU A 159 3.86 42.18 6.33
CA GLU A 159 3.74 40.99 5.46
C GLU A 159 3.76 39.69 6.27
N THR A 160 4.73 39.54 7.17
CA THR A 160 4.83 38.39 8.08
C THR A 160 3.63 38.33 9.02
N PHE A 161 3.15 39.49 9.50
CA PHE A 161 1.94 39.57 10.31
C PHE A 161 0.71 39.08 9.53
N ILE A 162 0.53 39.51 8.28
CA ILE A 162 -0.56 39.06 7.40
C ILE A 162 -0.46 37.55 7.13
N GLU A 163 0.72 37.00 6.88
CA GLU A 163 0.90 35.54 6.70
C GLU A 163 0.44 34.76 7.93
N ILE A 164 0.85 35.20 9.12
CA ILE A 164 0.46 34.58 10.39
C ILE A 164 -1.04 34.73 10.62
N LEU A 165 -1.59 35.93 10.37
CA LEU A 165 -3.01 36.20 10.49
C LEU A 165 -3.81 35.27 9.58
N ASN A 166 -3.39 35.09 8.33
CA ASN A 166 -4.02 34.15 7.40
C ASN A 166 -3.95 32.71 7.90
N LEU A 167 -2.82 32.28 8.48
CA LEU A 167 -2.68 30.93 9.03
C LEU A 167 -3.63 30.68 10.22
N VAL A 168 -3.83 31.69 11.07
CA VAL A 168 -4.68 31.60 12.26
C VAL A 168 -6.18 31.71 11.92
N PHE A 169 -6.56 32.60 10.99
CA PHE A 169 -7.96 32.90 10.68
C PHE A 169 -8.59 32.03 9.58
N ASN A 170 -7.84 31.15 8.91
CA ASN A 170 -8.39 30.25 7.89
C ASN A 170 -9.17 29.08 8.54
N VAL A 171 -10.44 29.36 8.88
CA VAL A 171 -11.36 28.53 9.68
C VAL A 171 -11.62 27.12 9.12
N ASP A 172 -11.47 26.88 7.82
CA ASP A 172 -11.65 25.52 7.24
C ASP A 172 -10.51 24.55 7.65
N LYS A 173 -9.44 25.05 8.28
CA LYS A 173 -8.47 24.28 9.07
C LYS A 173 -8.70 24.51 10.56
N ALA A 174 -9.87 24.15 11.07
CA ALA A 174 -10.26 24.28 12.48
C ALA A 174 -9.50 23.34 13.45
N ILE A 175 -8.20 23.10 13.20
CA ILE A 175 -7.24 22.72 14.21
C ILE A 175 -6.12 23.72 14.03
N VAL A 176 -6.08 24.73 14.90
CA VAL A 176 -4.93 25.61 15.01
C VAL A 176 -3.80 24.74 15.59
N ASP A 177 -3.12 23.99 14.72
CA ASP A 177 -2.07 23.07 15.13
C ASP A 177 -0.97 23.86 15.86
N SER A 178 -0.49 23.31 16.96
CA SER A 178 0.67 23.85 17.68
C SER A 178 1.88 24.03 16.75
N ILE A 179 1.96 23.25 15.67
CA ILE A 179 2.97 23.33 14.60
C ILE A 179 2.77 24.58 13.75
N SER A 180 1.54 24.94 13.40
CA SER A 180 1.21 26.14 12.63
C SER A 180 1.48 27.40 13.45
N ILE A 181 1.14 27.38 14.75
CA ILE A 181 1.50 28.45 15.71
C ILE A 181 3.02 28.54 15.88
N LYS A 182 3.73 27.41 16.06
CA LYS A 182 5.20 27.40 16.18
C LYS A 182 5.87 27.94 14.91
N LYS A 183 5.42 27.54 13.72
CA LYS A 183 5.92 28.04 12.44
C LYS A 183 5.65 29.53 12.27
N ALA A 184 4.47 30.00 12.67
CA ALA A 184 4.11 31.42 12.68
C ALA A 184 5.00 32.24 13.62
N ILE A 185 5.19 31.78 14.87
CA ILE A 185 6.06 32.41 15.86
C ILE A 185 7.52 32.41 15.38
N GLN A 186 8.00 31.32 14.81
CA GLN A 186 9.37 31.20 14.29
C GLN A 186 9.62 32.12 13.09
N LYS A 187 8.67 32.24 12.17
CA LYS A 187 8.73 33.22 11.06
C LYS A 187 8.70 34.67 11.58
N ALA A 188 7.87 34.98 12.57
CA ALA A 188 7.82 36.31 13.19
C ALA A 188 9.15 36.71 13.85
N LEU A 189 9.85 35.73 14.43
CA LEU A 189 11.09 35.94 15.18
C LEU A 189 12.34 36.16 14.29
N ARG A 190 12.21 36.22 12.96
CA ARG A 190 13.31 36.47 12.00
C ARG A 190 14.59 35.73 12.38
N ARG A 191 14.53 34.40 12.44
CA ARG A 191 15.75 33.59 12.30
C ARG A 191 15.91 33.31 10.82
N ASP A 192 17.01 33.80 10.26
CA ASP A 192 17.41 33.62 8.88
C ASP A 192 17.28 32.17 8.41
N ASP A 193 17.11 32.04 7.10
CA ASP A 193 16.77 30.86 6.29
C ASP A 193 17.74 29.65 6.40
N GLU A 194 18.01 29.15 7.60
CA GLU A 194 18.58 27.82 7.81
C GLU A 194 17.86 27.11 8.95
N ILE A 195 16.63 26.69 8.70
CA ILE A 195 16.13 25.49 9.35
C ILE A 195 16.43 24.35 8.40
N VAL A 196 17.56 23.68 8.61
CA VAL A 196 17.64 22.25 8.30
C VAL A 196 16.51 21.63 9.11
N THR A 197 15.35 21.47 8.47
CA THR A 197 14.30 20.63 8.98
C THR A 197 14.85 19.22 8.89
N LEU A 198 15.55 18.80 9.94
CA LEU A 198 15.77 17.40 10.23
C LEU A 198 14.39 16.84 10.57
N ASP A 199 13.67 16.54 9.50
CA ASP A 199 12.49 15.72 9.52
C ASP A 199 12.94 14.34 10.00
N PHE A 200 12.88 14.14 11.31
CA PHE A 200 13.30 12.91 11.95
C PHE A 200 12.56 11.71 11.37
N GLU A 201 11.32 11.88 10.90
CA GLU A 201 10.58 10.85 10.19
C GLU A 201 11.20 10.54 8.83
N LYS A 202 11.59 11.54 8.06
CA LYS A 202 12.30 11.33 6.79
C LYS A 202 13.68 10.73 6.99
N TYR A 203 14.39 11.10 8.06
CA TYR A 203 15.69 10.54 8.40
C TYR A 203 15.57 9.09 8.89
N ILE A 204 14.62 8.81 9.78
CA ILE A 204 14.28 7.45 10.23
C ILE A 204 13.80 6.59 9.06
N ARG A 205 13.03 7.15 8.12
CA ARG A 205 12.61 6.43 6.91
C ARG A 205 13.80 6.09 6.04
N LYS A 206 14.73 7.03 5.82
CA LYS A 206 15.98 6.76 5.10
C LYS A 206 16.89 5.75 5.81
N LEU A 207 16.95 5.80 7.14
CA LEU A 207 17.69 4.84 7.96
C LEU A 207 17.07 3.44 7.87
N LYS A 208 15.75 3.33 7.94
CA LYS A 208 15.03 2.07 7.73
C LYS A 208 15.16 1.57 6.29
N GLU A 209 15.12 2.44 5.29
CA GLU A 209 15.38 2.09 3.90
C GLU A 209 16.82 1.57 3.73
N PHE A 210 17.79 2.20 4.38
CA PHE A 210 19.18 1.74 4.39
C PHE A 210 19.35 0.41 5.13
N GLU A 211 18.76 0.26 6.31
CA GLU A 211 18.78 -0.98 7.11
C GLU A 211 18.12 -2.13 6.35
N THR A 212 16.97 -1.87 5.72
CA THR A 212 16.28 -2.85 4.88
C THR A 212 17.12 -3.20 3.65
N SER A 213 17.73 -2.21 3.00
CA SER A 213 18.62 -2.43 1.84
C SER A 213 19.88 -3.20 2.22
N TYR A 214 20.43 -2.92 3.40
CA TYR A 214 21.60 -3.61 3.94
C TYR A 214 21.25 -5.05 4.33
N TYR A 215 20.10 -5.27 4.97
CA TYR A 215 19.64 -6.61 5.31
C TYR A 215 19.30 -7.42 4.05
N PHE A 216 18.66 -6.78 3.06
CA PHE A 216 18.43 -7.36 1.74
C PHE A 216 19.74 -7.73 1.07
N PHE A 217 20.72 -6.82 0.99
CA PHE A 217 22.03 -7.10 0.40
C PHE A 217 22.77 -8.22 1.13
N LYS A 218 22.76 -8.21 2.47
CA LYS A 218 23.39 -9.26 3.29
C LYS A 218 22.72 -10.62 3.09
N THR A 219 21.40 -10.64 2.94
CA THR A 219 20.64 -11.88 2.66
C THR A 219 20.85 -12.34 1.23
N PHE A 220 20.85 -11.41 0.27
CA PHE A 220 21.13 -11.64 -1.14
C PHE A 220 22.55 -12.21 -1.33
N ASP A 221 23.55 -11.64 -0.67
CA ASP A 221 24.94 -12.12 -0.75
C ASP A 221 25.10 -13.51 -0.12
N LYS A 222 24.44 -13.76 1.02
CA LYS A 222 24.37 -15.11 1.62
C LYS A 222 23.70 -16.13 0.69
N GLN A 223 22.69 -15.73 -0.07
CA GLN A 223 21.91 -16.60 -0.96
C GLN A 223 22.35 -16.54 -2.42
N ARG A 224 23.44 -15.85 -2.74
CA ARG A 224 23.90 -15.60 -4.12
C ARG A 224 24.04 -16.89 -4.93
N LYS A 225 24.60 -17.93 -4.32
CA LYS A 225 24.73 -19.26 -4.95
C LYS A 225 23.37 -19.88 -5.31
N ASN A 226 22.35 -19.70 -4.47
CA ASN A 226 21.01 -20.21 -4.74
C ASN A 226 20.31 -19.42 -5.85
N ILE A 227 20.59 -18.12 -5.95
CA ILE A 227 20.07 -17.25 -7.02
C ILE A 227 20.73 -17.62 -8.35
N ASP A 228 22.03 -17.90 -8.37
CA ASP A 228 22.74 -18.38 -9.56
C ASP A 228 22.17 -19.74 -10.03
N VAL A 229 21.87 -20.65 -9.10
CA VAL A 229 21.19 -21.91 -9.41
C VAL A 229 19.76 -21.67 -9.92
N ALA A 230 18.98 -20.80 -9.28
CA ALA A 230 17.61 -20.50 -9.69
C ALA A 230 17.54 -19.81 -11.06
N THR A 231 18.51 -18.95 -11.38
CA THR A 231 18.62 -18.31 -12.69
C THR A 231 19.03 -19.31 -13.77
N ALA A 232 19.94 -20.23 -13.47
CA ALA A 232 20.27 -21.33 -14.38
C ALA A 232 19.03 -22.21 -14.67
N ILE A 233 18.28 -22.59 -13.63
CA ILE A 233 17.02 -23.34 -13.77
C ILE A 233 16.00 -22.53 -14.58
N LYS A 234 15.87 -21.22 -14.33
CA LYS A 234 14.97 -20.35 -15.11
C LYS A 234 15.34 -20.32 -16.59
N ILE A 235 16.63 -20.23 -16.92
CA ILE A 235 17.10 -20.26 -18.31
C ILE A 235 16.76 -21.62 -18.95
N GLU A 236 16.95 -22.72 -18.22
CA GLU A 236 16.57 -24.05 -18.69
C GLU A 236 15.06 -24.18 -18.92
N LEU A 237 14.24 -23.61 -18.02
CA LEU A 237 12.78 -23.58 -18.13
C LEU A 237 12.32 -22.77 -19.35
N LEU A 238 12.91 -21.60 -19.59
CA LEU A 238 12.65 -20.79 -20.79
C LEU A 238 13.00 -21.56 -22.07
N ASN A 239 14.13 -22.26 -22.09
CA ASN A 239 14.51 -23.10 -23.23
C ASN A 239 13.52 -24.26 -23.45
N LEU A 240 12.97 -24.84 -22.38
CA LEU A 240 11.93 -25.87 -22.47
C LEU A 240 10.59 -25.28 -22.96
N GLU A 241 10.23 -24.08 -22.53
CA GLU A 241 9.04 -23.37 -23.03
C GLU A 241 9.16 -23.06 -24.52
N GLU A 242 10.31 -22.60 -24.99
CA GLU A 242 10.57 -22.40 -26.42
C GLU A 242 10.45 -23.70 -27.20
N LYS A 243 11.04 -24.81 -26.71
CA LYS A 243 10.89 -26.14 -27.32
C LYS A 243 9.43 -26.58 -27.38
N ASN A 244 8.67 -26.38 -26.30
CA ASN A 244 7.25 -26.72 -26.26
C ASN A 244 6.42 -25.87 -27.22
N ASN A 245 6.73 -24.57 -27.36
CA ASN A 245 6.07 -23.71 -28.34
C ASN A 245 6.36 -24.17 -29.77
N VAL A 246 7.61 -24.53 -30.09
CA VAL A 246 7.96 -25.09 -31.40
C VAL A 246 7.20 -26.40 -31.65
N LEU A 247 7.14 -27.30 -30.66
CA LEU A 247 6.42 -28.57 -30.78
C LEU A 247 4.90 -28.35 -30.96
N SER A 248 4.33 -27.42 -30.19
CA SER A 248 2.93 -27.03 -30.26
C SER A 248 2.59 -26.46 -31.65
N ASN A 249 3.45 -25.60 -32.19
CA ASN A 249 3.31 -25.08 -33.55
C ASN A 249 3.39 -26.19 -34.60
N MET A 250 4.27 -27.18 -34.43
CA MET A 250 4.33 -28.36 -35.32
C MET A 250 3.08 -29.22 -35.24
N ILE A 251 2.53 -29.42 -34.04
CA ILE A 251 1.27 -30.15 -33.83
C ILE A 251 0.11 -29.38 -34.46
N GLN A 252 0.05 -28.07 -34.26
CA GLN A 252 -0.98 -27.20 -34.84
C GLN A 252 -0.92 -27.25 -36.37
N TYR A 253 0.28 -27.15 -36.96
CA TYR A 253 0.47 -27.29 -38.40
C TYR A 253 -0.01 -28.65 -38.93
N ARG A 254 0.29 -29.75 -38.22
CA ARG A 254 -0.21 -31.08 -38.60
C ARG A 254 -1.72 -31.18 -38.49
N LYS A 255 -2.30 -30.67 -37.42
CA LYS A 255 -3.75 -30.64 -37.20
C LYS A 255 -4.46 -29.86 -38.30
N ASP A 256 -3.95 -28.69 -38.68
CA ASP A 256 -4.52 -27.87 -39.75
C ASP A 256 -4.48 -28.63 -41.08
N LYS A 257 -3.35 -29.30 -41.39
CA LYS A 257 -3.23 -30.13 -42.58
C LYS A 257 -4.20 -31.32 -42.58
N GLU A 258 -4.34 -32.02 -41.46
CA GLU A 258 -5.31 -33.13 -41.32
C GLU A 258 -6.75 -32.64 -41.42
N GLN A 259 -7.05 -31.45 -40.90
CA GLN A 259 -8.37 -30.83 -40.98
C GLN A 259 -8.72 -30.41 -42.42
N ASP A 260 -7.74 -29.93 -43.19
CA ASP A 260 -7.88 -29.70 -44.63
C ASP A 260 -8.12 -30.99 -45.42
N GLU A 261 -7.40 -32.06 -45.09
CA GLU A 261 -7.60 -33.39 -45.70
C GLU A 261 -8.99 -33.97 -45.36
N LEU A 262 -9.42 -33.85 -44.10
CA LEU A 262 -10.76 -34.23 -43.66
C LEU A 262 -11.85 -33.42 -44.37
N SER A 263 -11.65 -32.11 -44.53
CA SER A 263 -12.58 -31.24 -45.25
C SER A 263 -12.72 -31.67 -46.72
N LYS A 264 -11.60 -32.00 -47.39
CA LYS A 264 -11.61 -32.55 -48.76
C LYS A 264 -12.34 -33.89 -48.84
N ALA A 265 -12.13 -34.79 -47.87
CA ALA A 265 -12.81 -36.07 -47.80
C ALA A 265 -14.33 -35.90 -47.57
N ASN A 266 -14.74 -35.02 -46.65
CA ASN A 266 -16.15 -34.70 -46.41
C ASN A 266 -16.82 -34.10 -47.65
N ALA A 267 -16.15 -33.20 -48.37
CA ALA A 267 -16.67 -32.67 -49.63
C ALA A 267 -16.84 -33.75 -50.72
N GLN A 268 -15.98 -34.78 -50.74
CA GLN A 268 -16.17 -35.94 -51.60
C GLN A 268 -17.37 -36.80 -51.17
N ILE A 269 -17.53 -37.03 -49.86
CA ILE A 269 -18.68 -37.76 -49.31
C ILE A 269 -19.99 -37.04 -49.65
N GLU A 270 -20.06 -35.72 -49.50
CA GLU A 270 -21.25 -34.93 -49.88
C GLU A 270 -21.55 -35.00 -51.38
N ARG A 271 -20.52 -34.98 -52.24
CA ARG A 271 -20.72 -35.18 -53.68
C ARG A 271 -21.33 -36.55 -53.97
N ILE A 272 -20.76 -37.61 -53.40
CA ILE A 272 -21.23 -38.98 -53.60
C ILE A 272 -22.65 -39.16 -53.04
N SER A 273 -22.94 -38.62 -51.85
CA SER A 273 -24.28 -38.70 -51.25
C SER A 273 -25.32 -37.97 -52.09
N SER A 274 -24.99 -36.79 -52.64
CA SER A 274 -25.86 -36.05 -53.57
C SER A 274 -26.14 -36.84 -54.86
N GLU A 275 -25.17 -37.64 -55.31
CA GLU A 275 -25.30 -38.48 -56.50
C GLU A 275 -26.18 -39.71 -56.22
N ILE A 276 -26.02 -40.33 -55.04
CA ILE A 276 -26.90 -41.39 -54.54
C ILE A 276 -28.34 -40.89 -54.40
N GLU A 277 -28.57 -39.68 -53.87
CA GLU A 277 -29.90 -39.09 -53.78
C GLU A 277 -30.53 -38.87 -55.16
N LYS A 278 -29.76 -38.37 -56.14
CA LYS A 278 -30.23 -38.22 -57.53
C LYS A 278 -30.62 -39.56 -58.13
N LEU A 279 -29.83 -40.61 -57.90
CA LEU A 279 -30.14 -41.97 -58.35
C LEU A 279 -31.40 -42.54 -57.68
N ASN A 280 -31.56 -42.33 -56.37
CA ASN A 280 -32.75 -42.76 -55.63
C ASN A 280 -34.02 -42.01 -56.09
N LYS A 281 -33.93 -40.71 -56.37
CA LYS A 281 -35.02 -39.95 -56.99
C LYS A 281 -35.42 -40.51 -58.36
N LYS A 282 -34.44 -40.86 -59.21
CA LYS A 282 -34.70 -41.54 -60.50
C LYS A 282 -35.38 -42.90 -60.32
N LYS A 283 -34.93 -43.70 -59.36
CA LYS A 283 -35.52 -45.02 -59.01
C LYS A 283 -36.98 -44.88 -58.54
N ASN A 284 -37.26 -43.94 -57.64
CA ASN A 284 -38.61 -43.68 -57.14
C ASN A 284 -39.55 -43.15 -58.23
N ASN A 285 -39.06 -42.30 -59.14
CA ASN A 285 -39.86 -41.85 -60.28
C ASN A 285 -40.21 -42.99 -61.23
N ARG A 286 -39.30 -43.95 -61.47
CA ARG A 286 -39.61 -45.16 -62.27
C ARG A 286 -40.68 -46.02 -61.59
N LYS A 287 -40.57 -46.28 -60.28
CA LYS A 287 -41.61 -47.00 -59.51
C LYS A 287 -42.98 -46.32 -59.62
N LYS A 288 -43.05 -45.01 -59.44
CA LYS A 288 -44.31 -44.25 -59.59
C LYS A 288 -44.94 -44.36 -60.99
N ILE A 289 -44.13 -44.52 -62.03
CA ILE A 289 -44.62 -44.74 -63.40
C ILE A 289 -45.17 -46.17 -63.55
N GLU A 290 -44.50 -47.17 -63.00
CA GLU A 290 -44.96 -48.56 -62.97
C GLU A 290 -46.29 -48.70 -62.21
N ASP A 291 -46.37 -48.14 -60.99
CA ASP A 291 -47.56 -48.15 -60.13
C ASP A 291 -48.78 -47.48 -60.80
N LYS A 292 -48.57 -46.53 -61.73
CA LYS A 292 -49.66 -45.89 -62.49
C LYS A 292 -50.11 -46.68 -63.72
N LYS A 293 -49.24 -47.50 -64.33
CA LYS A 293 -49.56 -48.23 -65.57
C LYS A 293 -50.26 -49.57 -65.30
N ILE A 294 -49.89 -50.27 -64.24
CA ILE A 294 -50.44 -51.58 -63.88
C ILE A 294 -51.98 -51.53 -63.67
N PRO A 295 -52.55 -50.61 -62.86
CA PRO A 295 -53.99 -50.60 -62.63
C PRO A 295 -54.81 -50.21 -63.86
N LYS A 296 -54.28 -49.36 -64.75
CA LYS A 296 -54.95 -48.98 -66.01
C LYS A 296 -55.10 -50.13 -67.00
N LEU A 297 -54.16 -51.07 -66.98
CA LEU A 297 -54.24 -52.29 -67.79
C LEU A 297 -55.26 -53.27 -67.20
N GLN A 298 -55.31 -53.38 -65.86
CA GLN A 298 -56.31 -54.22 -65.17
C GLN A 298 -57.75 -53.74 -65.37
N THR A 299 -58.01 -52.41 -65.35
CA THR A 299 -59.36 -51.89 -65.63
C THR A 299 -59.81 -52.21 -67.04
N LYS A 300 -58.91 -52.15 -68.03
CA LYS A 300 -59.24 -52.40 -69.44
C LYS A 300 -59.53 -53.88 -69.74
N ILE A 301 -58.88 -54.79 -69.01
CA ILE A 301 -59.19 -56.23 -69.04
C ILE A 301 -60.59 -56.48 -68.46
N ASN A 302 -60.93 -55.82 -67.36
CA ASN A 302 -62.23 -55.98 -66.72
C ASN A 302 -63.38 -55.43 -67.59
N GLU A 303 -63.19 -54.31 -68.28
CA GLU A 303 -64.17 -53.76 -69.24
C GLU A 303 -64.49 -54.76 -70.37
N LEU A 304 -63.47 -55.36 -71.00
CA LEU A 304 -63.65 -56.35 -72.07
C LEU A 304 -64.34 -57.64 -71.58
N SER A 305 -64.09 -58.03 -70.33
CA SER A 305 -64.77 -59.20 -69.74
C SER A 305 -66.26 -58.97 -69.50
N ALA A 306 -66.68 -57.74 -69.22
CA ALA A 306 -68.08 -57.38 -69.00
C ALA A 306 -68.88 -57.34 -70.32
N GLU A 307 -68.26 -56.93 -71.44
CA GLU A 307 -68.89 -56.95 -72.77
C GLU A 307 -69.21 -58.37 -73.24
N ILE A 308 -68.33 -59.35 -72.97
CA ILE A 308 -68.56 -60.76 -73.32
C ILE A 308 -69.80 -61.33 -72.58
N ILE A 309 -69.96 -61.00 -71.29
CA ILE A 309 -71.10 -61.45 -70.47
C ILE A 309 -72.43 -60.83 -70.93
N GLN A 310 -72.41 -59.61 -71.48
CA GLN A 310 -73.62 -58.99 -72.03
C GLN A 310 -74.08 -59.65 -73.34
N ILE A 311 -73.15 -60.15 -74.18
CA ILE A 311 -73.47 -60.87 -75.42
C ILE A 311 -74.12 -62.23 -75.13
N GLU A 312 -73.72 -62.93 -74.07
CA GLU A 312 -74.34 -64.20 -73.65
C GLU A 312 -75.78 -64.03 -73.14
N LYS A 313 -76.05 -62.98 -72.36
CA LYS A 313 -77.40 -62.68 -71.83
C LYS A 313 -78.42 -62.29 -72.90
N LEU A 314 -77.98 -61.73 -74.03
CA LEU A 314 -78.86 -61.42 -75.17
C LEU A 314 -79.29 -62.67 -75.95
N LYS A 315 -78.51 -63.76 -75.89
CA LYS A 315 -78.81 -65.04 -76.54
C LYS A 315 -79.89 -65.85 -75.80
N GLU A 316 -80.02 -65.69 -74.48
CA GLU A 316 -81.05 -66.34 -73.65
C GLU A 316 -82.41 -65.63 -73.65
N LYS A 317 -82.45 -64.32 -73.98
CA LYS A 317 -83.67 -63.49 -73.90
C LYS A 317 -84.69 -63.74 -75.03
N TYR A 318 -84.28 -64.29 -76.18
CA TYR A 318 -85.14 -64.53 -77.36
C TYR A 318 -85.32 -66.03 -77.67
N SER A 319 -85.81 -66.81 -76.72
CA SER A 319 -86.20 -68.22 -76.94
C SER A 319 -87.70 -68.35 -77.23
N LEU A 320 -88.05 -69.20 -78.21
CA LEU A 320 -89.42 -69.40 -78.73
C LEU A 320 -90.46 -69.86 -77.67
N PHE A 321 -90.01 -70.38 -76.52
CA PHE A 321 -90.88 -70.93 -75.47
C PHE A 321 -91.56 -69.85 -74.59
N LYS A 322 -90.99 -68.64 -74.48
CA LYS A 322 -91.54 -67.53 -73.65
C LYS A 322 -92.61 -66.68 -74.34
N PHE A 323 -92.92 -66.95 -75.61
CA PHE A 323 -93.92 -66.22 -76.38
C PHE A 323 -95.34 -66.77 -76.17
N GLU A 324 -95.48 -68.09 -76.02
CA GLU A 324 -96.79 -68.75 -75.86
C GLU A 324 -97.37 -68.56 -74.43
N GLU A 325 -96.51 -68.49 -73.41
CA GLU A 325 -96.93 -68.35 -72.00
C GLU A 325 -97.51 -66.95 -71.67
N ASN A 326 -97.07 -65.90 -72.36
CA ASN A 326 -97.52 -64.52 -72.10
C ASN A 326 -98.84 -64.13 -72.81
N SER A 327 -99.35 -64.98 -73.72
CA SER A 327 -100.61 -64.68 -74.44
C SER A 327 -101.87 -65.05 -73.65
N GLU A 328 -101.78 -65.96 -72.66
CA GLU A 328 -102.93 -66.38 -71.84
C GLU A 328 -103.20 -65.45 -70.63
N ILE A 329 -102.18 -64.72 -70.15
CA ILE A 329 -102.25 -63.92 -68.92
C ILE A 329 -102.98 -62.57 -69.12
N ALA A 330 -103.11 -62.10 -70.36
CA ALA A 330 -103.61 -60.75 -70.66
C ALA A 330 -105.14 -60.53 -70.47
N ASN A 331 -105.94 -61.59 -70.30
CA ASN A 331 -107.41 -61.48 -70.32
C ASN A 331 -108.12 -61.25 -68.96
N ASN A 332 -107.40 -61.17 -67.83
CA ASN A 332 -108.01 -61.08 -66.48
C ASN A 332 -107.92 -59.69 -65.78
N HIS A 333 -107.65 -58.60 -66.51
CA HIS A 333 -107.30 -57.29 -65.93
C HIS A 333 -108.41 -56.60 -65.09
N ASN A 334 -109.70 -56.86 -65.34
CA ASN A 334 -110.78 -56.07 -64.73
C ASN A 334 -111.24 -56.53 -63.33
N GLY A 335 -110.79 -57.71 -62.84
CA GLY A 335 -111.17 -58.23 -61.51
C GLY A 335 -110.31 -57.72 -60.35
N ILE A 336 -108.99 -57.61 -60.57
CA ILE A 336 -107.97 -57.40 -59.52
C ILE A 336 -107.99 -55.96 -58.97
N ARG A 337 -108.47 -54.98 -59.75
CA ARG A 337 -108.42 -53.55 -59.39
C ARG A 337 -109.41 -53.15 -58.29
N LYS A 338 -110.48 -53.93 -58.04
CA LYS A 338 -111.49 -53.63 -57.01
C LYS A 338 -111.12 -54.16 -55.62
N GLU A 339 -110.35 -55.25 -55.51
CA GLU A 339 -109.89 -55.79 -54.22
C GLU A 339 -108.72 -55.00 -53.61
N LEU A 340 -107.89 -54.37 -54.45
CA LEU A 340 -106.70 -53.63 -54.00
C LEU A 340 -107.04 -52.37 -53.17
N ARG A 341 -108.22 -51.77 -53.40
CA ARG A 341 -108.68 -50.55 -52.71
C ARG A 341 -109.27 -50.78 -51.32
N SER A 342 -109.76 -51.98 -51.01
CA SER A 342 -110.38 -52.25 -49.70
C SER A 342 -109.36 -52.70 -48.66
N LYS A 343 -108.31 -53.43 -49.07
CA LYS A 343 -107.25 -53.90 -48.16
C LYS A 343 -106.22 -52.84 -47.80
N SER A 344 -105.97 -51.83 -48.65
CA SER A 344 -105.00 -50.76 -48.36
C SER A 344 -105.43 -49.83 -47.21
N PHE A 345 -106.74 -49.56 -47.07
CA PHE A 345 -107.29 -48.70 -46.01
C PHE A 345 -107.19 -49.33 -44.60
N GLN A 346 -107.17 -50.67 -44.50
CA GLN A 346 -107.01 -51.37 -43.22
C GLN A 346 -105.56 -51.36 -42.70
N LEU A 347 -104.57 -51.16 -43.57
CA LEU A 347 -103.14 -51.11 -43.22
C LEU A 347 -102.73 -49.77 -42.59
N GLU A 348 -103.38 -48.68 -42.99
CA GLU A 348 -103.06 -47.32 -42.52
C GLU A 348 -103.46 -47.12 -41.05
N LEU A 349 -104.61 -47.69 -40.65
CA LEU A 349 -105.16 -47.59 -39.28
C LEU A 349 -104.40 -48.42 -38.24
N LEU A 350 -103.64 -49.44 -38.66
CA LEU A 350 -102.82 -50.29 -37.80
C LEU A 350 -101.41 -49.70 -37.57
N ASN A 351 -100.89 -48.88 -38.48
CA ASN A 351 -99.55 -48.28 -38.38
C ASN A 351 -99.48 -47.11 -37.38
N GLU A 352 -100.54 -46.33 -37.19
CA GLU A 352 -100.55 -45.23 -36.21
C GLU A 352 -100.37 -45.71 -34.75
N LYS A 353 -100.89 -46.89 -34.41
CA LYS A 353 -100.73 -47.47 -33.06
C LYS A 353 -99.31 -48.00 -32.79
N LYS A 354 -98.52 -48.27 -33.84
CA LYS A 354 -97.13 -48.78 -33.75
C LYS A 354 -96.12 -47.68 -33.44
N ILE A 355 -96.32 -46.49 -34.01
CA ILE A 355 -95.38 -45.36 -33.88
C ILE A 355 -95.31 -44.86 -32.43
N SER A 356 -96.45 -44.78 -31.73
CA SER A 356 -96.51 -44.29 -30.36
C SER A 356 -95.81 -45.21 -29.33
N ALA A 357 -95.78 -46.52 -29.56
CA ALA A 357 -95.08 -47.47 -28.68
C ALA A 357 -93.55 -47.46 -28.87
N ILE A 358 -93.08 -47.25 -30.11
CA ILE A 358 -91.64 -47.21 -30.44
C ILE A 358 -90.98 -45.93 -29.88
N GLU A 359 -91.68 -44.80 -29.92
CA GLU A 359 -91.18 -43.53 -29.38
C GLU A 359 -90.96 -43.56 -27.85
N ALA A 360 -91.77 -44.34 -27.12
CA ALA A 360 -91.60 -44.55 -25.68
C ALA A 360 -90.30 -45.28 -25.34
N TYR A 361 -89.98 -46.36 -26.07
CA TYR A 361 -88.73 -47.11 -25.90
C TYR A 361 -87.49 -46.28 -26.31
N ASP A 362 -87.59 -45.47 -27.37
CA ASP A 362 -86.47 -44.63 -27.80
C ASP A 362 -86.13 -43.52 -26.78
N ASN A 363 -87.12 -42.99 -26.07
CA ASN A 363 -86.88 -42.02 -24.99
C ASN A 363 -86.24 -42.68 -23.74
N GLU A 364 -86.61 -43.92 -23.43
CA GLU A 364 -86.00 -44.67 -22.33
C GLU A 364 -84.54 -45.06 -22.64
N ILE A 365 -84.25 -45.47 -23.88
CA ILE A 365 -82.89 -45.72 -24.35
C ILE A 365 -82.05 -44.44 -24.26
N LYS A 366 -82.56 -43.29 -24.72
CA LYS A 366 -81.85 -41.99 -24.60
C LYS A 366 -81.49 -41.64 -23.16
N GLY A 367 -82.39 -41.89 -22.21
CA GLY A 367 -82.13 -41.69 -20.78
C GLY A 367 -81.01 -42.57 -20.24
N LEU A 368 -80.97 -43.84 -20.64
CA LEU A 368 -79.90 -44.78 -20.27
C LEU A 368 -78.56 -44.45 -20.96
N THR A 369 -78.57 -44.01 -22.22
CA THR A 369 -77.37 -43.56 -22.94
C THR A 369 -76.74 -42.34 -22.26
N HIS A 370 -77.56 -41.36 -21.84
CA HIS A 370 -77.07 -40.19 -21.11
C HIS A 370 -76.42 -40.58 -19.77
N LYS A 371 -76.96 -41.59 -19.08
CA LYS A 371 -76.40 -42.13 -17.83
C LYS A 371 -75.01 -42.75 -18.03
N ILE A 372 -74.78 -43.39 -19.18
CA ILE A 372 -73.46 -43.94 -19.59
C ILE A 372 -72.48 -42.82 -19.94
N GLU A 373 -72.91 -41.82 -20.71
CA GLU A 373 -72.02 -40.79 -21.25
C GLU A 373 -71.63 -39.71 -20.25
N VAL A 374 -72.51 -39.38 -19.29
CA VAL A 374 -72.32 -38.20 -18.42
C VAL A 374 -72.27 -38.56 -16.95
N THR A 375 -73.29 -39.27 -16.41
CA THR A 375 -73.43 -39.46 -14.96
C THR A 375 -72.37 -40.40 -14.39
N ILE A 376 -72.14 -41.56 -15.02
CA ILE A 376 -71.16 -42.55 -14.55
C ILE A 376 -69.70 -42.01 -14.61
N PRO A 377 -69.26 -41.36 -15.71
CA PRO A 377 -67.93 -40.74 -15.76
C PRO A 377 -67.75 -39.65 -14.70
N TYR A 378 -68.74 -38.77 -14.50
CA TYR A 378 -68.67 -37.69 -13.53
C TYR A 378 -68.51 -38.18 -12.08
N GLU A 379 -69.29 -39.18 -11.65
CA GLU A 379 -69.14 -39.81 -10.33
C GLU A 379 -67.75 -40.44 -10.14
N SER A 380 -67.23 -41.11 -11.19
CA SER A 380 -65.91 -41.73 -11.14
C SER A 380 -64.80 -40.69 -11.03
N GLU A 381 -64.90 -39.55 -11.72
CA GLU A 381 -63.94 -38.45 -11.61
C GLU A 381 -63.97 -37.79 -10.23
N MET A 382 -65.16 -37.60 -9.64
CA MET A 382 -65.28 -37.07 -8.28
C MET A 382 -64.66 -38.00 -7.23
N ASN A 383 -64.89 -39.31 -7.36
CA ASN A 383 -64.30 -40.31 -6.45
C ASN A 383 -62.78 -40.42 -6.62
N VAL A 384 -62.26 -40.35 -7.86
CA VAL A 384 -60.82 -40.29 -8.09
C VAL A 384 -60.24 -39.05 -7.42
N ARG A 385 -60.86 -37.87 -7.57
CA ARG A 385 -60.37 -36.63 -6.93
C ARG A 385 -60.37 -36.72 -5.40
N SER A 386 -61.43 -37.26 -4.79
CA SER A 386 -61.49 -37.37 -3.32
C SER A 386 -60.44 -38.34 -2.76
N LEU A 387 -60.28 -39.51 -3.37
CA LEU A 387 -59.29 -40.52 -2.98
C LEU A 387 -57.85 -40.04 -3.22
N THR A 388 -57.63 -39.32 -4.32
CA THR A 388 -56.32 -38.70 -4.62
C THR A 388 -55.97 -37.65 -3.57
N ASN A 389 -56.91 -36.78 -3.20
CA ASN A 389 -56.70 -35.78 -2.15
C ASN A 389 -56.43 -36.41 -0.77
N SER A 390 -57.12 -37.50 -0.41
CA SER A 390 -56.84 -38.19 0.86
C SER A 390 -55.43 -38.80 0.90
N GLU A 391 -54.98 -39.37 -0.22
CA GLU A 391 -53.63 -39.94 -0.34
C GLU A 391 -52.55 -38.84 -0.32
N GLU A 392 -52.82 -37.68 -0.93
CA GLU A 392 -51.94 -36.50 -0.86
C GLU A 392 -51.75 -36.02 0.58
N ILE A 393 -52.83 -35.91 1.35
CA ILE A 393 -52.77 -35.50 2.76
C ILE A 393 -51.96 -36.51 3.58
N SER A 394 -52.20 -37.81 3.41
CA SER A 394 -51.46 -38.86 4.12
C SER A 394 -49.98 -38.88 3.76
N SER A 395 -49.64 -38.75 2.47
CA SER A 395 -48.26 -38.66 2.00
C SER A 395 -47.56 -37.40 2.55
N HIS A 396 -48.28 -36.28 2.65
CA HIS A 396 -47.75 -35.06 3.26
C HIS A 396 -47.44 -35.23 4.76
N GLN A 397 -48.33 -35.89 5.51
CA GLN A 397 -48.11 -36.18 6.93
C GLN A 397 -46.91 -37.11 7.15
N GLU A 398 -46.81 -38.21 6.40
CA GLU A 398 -45.64 -39.13 6.47
C GLU A 398 -44.33 -38.38 6.15
N LYS A 399 -44.34 -37.46 5.17
CA LYS A 399 -43.17 -36.63 4.85
C LYS A 399 -42.78 -35.68 5.98
N GLU A 400 -43.76 -35.04 6.63
CA GLU A 400 -43.50 -34.12 7.74
C GLU A 400 -42.89 -34.83 8.96
N GLU A 401 -43.37 -36.02 9.30
CA GLU A 401 -42.81 -36.81 10.41
C GLU A 401 -41.35 -37.19 10.15
N VAL A 402 -41.07 -37.73 8.95
CA VAL A 402 -39.72 -38.08 8.53
C VAL A 402 -38.81 -36.85 8.50
N GLU A 403 -39.30 -35.70 8.03
CA GLU A 403 -38.50 -34.46 8.04
C GLU A 403 -38.18 -34.01 9.47
N ARG A 404 -39.12 -34.12 10.41
CA ARG A 404 -38.87 -33.77 11.82
C ARG A 404 -37.79 -34.66 12.43
N GLU A 405 -37.84 -35.97 12.21
CA GLU A 405 -36.83 -36.91 12.72
C GLU A 405 -35.42 -36.58 12.20
N PHE A 406 -35.28 -36.40 10.88
CA PHE A 406 -34.00 -36.04 10.30
C PHE A 406 -33.51 -34.65 10.74
N THR A 407 -34.43 -33.69 10.91
CA THR A 407 -34.09 -32.35 11.41
C THR A 407 -33.54 -32.41 12.83
N LEU A 408 -34.11 -33.25 13.71
CA LEU A 408 -33.59 -33.45 15.07
C LEU A 408 -32.19 -34.06 15.06
N GLN A 409 -31.95 -35.08 14.23
CA GLN A 409 -30.64 -35.72 14.10
C GLN A 409 -29.58 -34.75 13.55
N ILE A 410 -29.93 -33.97 12.52
CA ILE A 410 -29.05 -32.94 11.95
C ILE A 410 -28.69 -31.89 13.02
N ASN A 411 -29.68 -31.39 13.75
CA ASN A 411 -29.47 -30.39 14.80
C ASN A 411 -28.57 -30.90 15.95
N ASP A 412 -28.68 -32.17 16.34
CA ASP A 412 -27.82 -32.73 17.40
C ASP A 412 -26.34 -32.79 16.98
N ILE A 413 -26.07 -33.19 15.74
CA ILE A 413 -24.71 -33.22 15.20
C ILE A 413 -24.18 -31.79 15.00
N GLU A 414 -25.00 -30.86 14.50
CA GLU A 414 -24.61 -29.45 14.36
C GLU A 414 -24.28 -28.81 15.73
N LYS A 415 -24.99 -29.17 16.80
CA LYS A 415 -24.64 -28.77 18.19
C LYS A 415 -23.29 -29.32 18.63
N LYS A 416 -22.96 -30.58 18.30
CA LYS A 416 -21.64 -31.17 18.60
C LYS A 416 -20.52 -30.45 17.84
N VAL A 417 -20.74 -30.15 16.55
CA VAL A 417 -19.78 -29.43 15.71
C VAL A 417 -19.54 -28.01 16.23
N THR A 418 -20.59 -27.28 16.58
CA THR A 418 -20.49 -25.92 17.15
C THR A 418 -19.75 -25.91 18.49
N LYS A 419 -20.01 -26.88 19.37
CA LYS A 419 -19.26 -27.06 20.64
C LYS A 419 -17.77 -27.35 20.40
N ASN A 420 -17.42 -28.21 19.45
CA ASN A 420 -16.01 -28.49 19.15
C ASN A 420 -15.32 -27.26 18.51
N ASN A 421 -16.03 -26.49 17.69
CA ASN A 421 -15.50 -25.24 17.14
C ASN A 421 -15.23 -24.18 18.23
N SER A 422 -16.13 -24.00 19.21
CA SER A 422 -15.89 -23.07 20.32
C SER A 422 -14.73 -23.52 21.21
N ASN A 423 -14.57 -24.84 21.43
CA ASN A 423 -13.40 -25.39 22.12
C ASN A 423 -12.10 -25.10 21.34
N ILE A 424 -12.09 -25.22 20.01
CA ILE A 424 -10.91 -24.84 19.20
C ILE A 424 -10.60 -23.35 19.34
N GLU A 425 -11.62 -22.48 19.36
CA GLU A 425 -11.43 -21.04 19.50
C GLU A 425 -10.84 -20.66 20.87
N THR A 426 -11.32 -21.29 21.95
CA THR A 426 -10.74 -21.10 23.29
C THR A 426 -9.29 -21.58 23.38
N LEU A 427 -8.94 -22.69 22.73
CA LEU A 427 -7.56 -23.18 22.66
C LEU A 427 -6.66 -22.26 21.82
N LYS A 428 -7.16 -21.69 20.72
CA LYS A 428 -6.42 -20.67 19.95
C LYS A 428 -6.16 -19.40 20.76
N ASN A 429 -7.14 -18.98 21.56
CA ASN A 429 -6.95 -17.86 22.47
C ASN A 429 -5.92 -18.18 23.58
N ALA A 430 -5.86 -19.43 24.05
CA ALA A 430 -4.81 -19.87 24.98
C ALA A 430 -3.41 -19.78 24.35
N ILE A 431 -3.25 -20.20 23.08
CA ILE A 431 -1.99 -20.03 22.34
C ILE A 431 -1.61 -18.54 22.26
N SER A 432 -2.56 -17.65 21.95
CA SER A 432 -2.28 -16.20 21.90
C SER A 432 -1.77 -15.68 23.24
N LYS A 433 -2.42 -16.04 24.35
CA LYS A 433 -2.00 -15.64 25.70
C LYS A 433 -0.60 -16.13 26.04
N GLU A 434 -0.24 -17.32 25.59
CA GLU A 434 1.08 -17.90 25.81
C GLU A 434 2.17 -17.14 25.04
N TYR A 435 1.90 -16.71 23.80
CA TYR A 435 2.79 -15.81 23.07
C TYR A 435 2.94 -14.43 23.74
N ASP A 436 1.87 -13.90 24.32
CA ASP A 436 1.91 -12.61 25.03
C ASP A 436 2.73 -12.72 26.33
N LEU A 437 2.49 -13.77 27.13
CA LEU A 437 3.31 -14.09 28.32
C LEU A 437 4.79 -14.24 27.97
N PHE A 438 5.10 -14.96 26.88
CA PHE A 438 6.48 -15.10 26.42
C PHE A 438 7.11 -13.75 26.05
N ARG A 439 6.37 -12.84 25.42
CA ARG A 439 6.87 -11.50 25.10
C ARG A 439 7.17 -10.68 26.33
N GLU A 440 6.32 -10.73 27.34
CA GLU A 440 6.52 -10.03 28.62
C GLU A 440 7.76 -10.58 29.35
N VAL A 441 7.85 -11.90 29.54
CA VAL A 441 8.99 -12.52 30.22
C VAL A 441 10.29 -12.31 29.46
N LYS A 442 10.29 -12.40 28.12
CA LYS A 442 11.47 -12.12 27.29
C LYS A 442 11.96 -10.69 27.48
N LYS A 443 11.03 -9.74 27.54
CA LYS A 443 11.34 -8.33 27.76
C LYS A 443 11.94 -8.12 29.16
N ASP A 444 11.36 -8.71 30.19
CA ASP A 444 11.86 -8.59 31.57
C ASP A 444 13.28 -9.15 31.74
N VAL A 445 13.55 -10.30 31.12
CA VAL A 445 14.90 -10.91 31.11
C VAL A 445 15.90 -10.02 30.39
N GLN A 446 15.50 -9.44 29.25
CA GLN A 446 16.33 -8.53 28.48
C GLN A 446 16.61 -7.23 29.25
N ASP A 447 15.58 -6.62 29.85
CA ASP A 447 15.70 -5.39 30.64
C ASP A 447 16.61 -5.61 31.88
N SER A 448 16.51 -6.77 32.53
CA SER A 448 17.37 -7.15 33.66
C SER A 448 18.86 -7.24 33.26
N ILE A 449 19.16 -7.90 32.15
CA ILE A 449 20.55 -8.04 31.67
C ILE A 449 21.08 -6.71 31.13
N ASP A 450 20.27 -5.95 30.40
CA ASP A 450 20.63 -4.62 29.91
C ASP A 450 20.93 -3.64 31.05
N SER A 451 20.19 -3.72 32.16
CA SER A 451 20.48 -2.91 33.35
C SER A 451 21.85 -3.26 33.96
N SER A 452 22.19 -4.55 34.00
CA SER A 452 23.48 -5.04 34.49
C SER A 452 24.63 -4.60 33.56
N ILE A 453 24.44 -4.70 32.24
CA ILE A 453 25.43 -4.23 31.25
C ILE A 453 25.63 -2.71 31.34
N LYS A 454 24.55 -1.93 31.57
CA LYS A 454 24.66 -0.48 31.80
C LYS A 454 25.52 -0.17 33.02
N GLN A 455 25.37 -0.91 34.11
CA GLN A 455 26.19 -0.74 35.31
C GLN A 455 27.66 -1.05 35.02
N ILE A 456 27.96 -2.15 34.33
CA ILE A 456 29.34 -2.52 33.94
C ILE A 456 29.97 -1.46 33.03
N ASN A 457 29.22 -0.94 32.05
CA ASN A 457 29.68 0.13 31.18
C ASN A 457 29.96 1.45 31.93
N LEU A 458 29.22 1.75 33.00
CA LEU A 458 29.50 2.89 33.86
C LEU A 458 30.80 2.69 34.63
N GLU A 459 31.03 1.49 35.16
CA GLU A 459 32.29 1.13 35.83
C GLU A 459 33.49 1.21 34.86
N GLU A 460 33.35 0.72 33.63
CA GLU A 460 34.38 0.85 32.59
C GLU A 460 34.73 2.32 32.31
N LYS A 461 33.71 3.19 32.19
CA LYS A 461 33.92 4.64 31.99
C LYS A 461 34.65 5.30 33.16
N ILE A 462 34.38 4.87 34.39
CA ILE A 462 35.06 5.40 35.58
C ILE A 462 36.54 5.01 35.54
N GLU A 463 36.85 3.76 35.22
CA GLU A 463 38.24 3.29 35.14
C GLU A 463 39.00 3.95 33.97
N LEU A 464 38.35 4.16 32.81
CA LEU A 464 38.92 4.92 31.69
C LEU A 464 39.28 6.37 32.06
N LYS A 465 38.44 7.05 32.86
CA LYS A 465 38.77 8.40 33.34
C LYS A 465 40.02 8.40 34.21
N LYS A 466 40.13 7.44 35.14
CA LYS A 466 41.34 7.31 35.98
C LYS A 466 42.60 7.07 35.14
N LYS A 467 42.49 6.24 34.09
CA LYS A 467 43.59 6.01 33.14
C LYS A 467 44.04 7.32 32.48
N ASN A 468 43.09 8.09 31.93
CA ASN A 468 43.39 9.37 31.29
C ASN A 468 44.04 10.36 32.28
N ASP A 469 43.56 10.43 33.54
CA ASP A 469 44.14 11.29 34.57
C ASP A 469 45.62 10.92 34.87
N PHE A 470 45.95 9.62 34.85
CA PHE A 470 47.33 9.15 35.00
C PHE A 470 48.19 9.46 33.77
N GLU A 471 47.66 9.30 32.56
CA GLU A 471 48.35 9.64 31.31
C GLU A 471 48.67 11.14 31.24
N ASP A 472 47.70 12.02 31.52
CA ASP A 472 47.88 13.47 31.61
C ASP A 472 48.95 13.85 32.64
N SER A 473 48.96 13.13 33.77
CA SER A 473 49.95 13.34 34.82
C SER A 473 51.35 12.93 34.39
N ILE A 474 51.49 11.86 33.61
CA ILE A 474 52.78 11.44 33.03
C ILE A 474 53.25 12.49 32.02
N GLU A 475 52.36 13.00 31.17
CA GLU A 475 52.71 14.03 30.19
C GLU A 475 53.23 15.31 30.88
N LYS A 476 52.58 15.76 31.95
CA LYS A 476 53.04 16.89 32.77
C LYS A 476 54.44 16.67 33.34
N ILE A 477 54.73 15.47 33.87
CA ILE A 477 56.06 15.14 34.40
C ILE A 477 57.09 15.11 33.27
N ASN A 478 56.75 14.59 32.09
CA ASN A 478 57.63 14.60 30.93
C ASN A 478 57.97 16.02 30.45
N VAL A 479 57.01 16.95 30.48
CA VAL A 479 57.25 18.37 30.19
C VAL A 479 58.21 18.98 31.23
N ILE A 480 58.06 18.66 32.51
CA ILE A 480 58.98 19.10 33.56
C ILE A 480 60.38 18.54 33.33
N ASN A 481 60.52 17.26 33.02
CA ASN A 481 61.80 16.64 32.71
C ASN A 481 62.49 17.30 31.51
N LYS A 482 61.74 17.65 30.44
CA LYS A 482 62.28 18.40 29.31
C LYS A 482 62.85 19.76 29.73
N LYS A 483 62.17 20.48 30.64
CA LYS A 483 62.66 21.76 31.19
C LYS A 483 63.91 21.58 32.06
N ILE A 484 63.98 20.52 32.86
CA ILE A 484 65.17 20.22 33.66
C ILE A 484 66.36 19.90 32.74
N ILE A 485 66.13 19.11 31.68
CA ILE A 485 67.17 18.80 30.68
C ILE A 485 67.68 20.08 29.98
N SER A 486 66.80 21.04 29.64
CA SER A 486 67.27 22.32 29.11
C SER A 486 68.06 23.13 30.14
N GLN A 487 67.66 23.10 31.42
CA GLN A 487 68.42 23.78 32.49
C GLN A 487 69.81 23.18 32.67
N ILE A 488 69.96 21.85 32.56
CA ILE A 488 71.28 21.20 32.60
C ILE A 488 72.16 21.74 31.46
N LYS A 489 71.63 21.84 30.24
CA LYS A 489 72.35 22.40 29.09
C LYS A 489 72.75 23.86 29.32
N ASP A 490 71.83 24.69 29.80
CA ASP A 490 72.10 26.11 30.08
C ASP A 490 73.19 26.29 31.15
N VAL A 491 73.19 25.43 32.18
CA VAL A 491 74.19 25.45 33.25
C VAL A 491 75.56 25.05 32.71
N ASP A 492 75.63 24.00 31.89
CA ASP A 492 76.87 23.58 31.23
C ASP A 492 77.44 24.66 30.30
N GLU A 493 76.60 25.28 29.46
CA GLU A 493 77.00 26.35 28.54
C GLU A 493 77.53 27.59 29.30
N LYS A 494 76.82 28.04 30.33
CA LYS A 494 77.26 29.18 31.18
C LYS A 494 78.59 28.89 31.87
N ASN A 495 78.81 27.66 32.31
CA ASN A 495 80.06 27.28 32.95
C ASN A 495 81.21 27.15 31.94
N GLU A 496 80.94 26.68 30.72
CA GLU A 496 81.93 26.70 29.64
C GLU A 496 82.36 28.13 29.28
N ASP A 497 81.41 29.05 29.17
CA ASP A 497 81.68 30.48 28.98
C ASP A 497 82.49 31.09 30.13
N TYR A 498 82.14 30.78 31.38
CA TYR A 498 82.87 31.25 32.55
C TYR A 498 84.31 30.73 32.57
N ARG A 499 84.51 29.45 32.22
CA ARG A 499 85.83 28.82 32.10
C ARG A 499 86.66 29.50 31.01
N ASN A 500 86.08 29.76 29.84
CA ASN A 500 86.77 30.41 28.73
C ASN A 500 87.19 31.85 29.08
N LYS A 501 86.28 32.66 29.64
CA LYS A 501 86.59 34.03 30.06
C LYS A 501 87.66 34.09 31.16
N SER A 502 87.55 33.22 32.17
CA SER A 502 88.51 33.15 33.27
C SER A 502 89.90 32.66 32.82
N ALA A 503 89.94 31.68 31.90
CA ALA A 503 91.18 31.18 31.32
C ALA A 503 91.90 32.27 30.50
N ILE A 504 91.17 33.01 29.65
CA ILE A 504 91.73 34.11 28.85
C ILE A 504 92.34 35.20 29.75
N ALA A 505 91.62 35.61 30.80
CA ALA A 505 92.07 36.65 31.73
C ALA A 505 93.31 36.25 32.55
N LEU A 506 93.46 34.98 32.88
CA LEU A 506 94.64 34.49 33.61
C LEU A 506 95.82 34.21 32.67
N LEU A 507 95.57 33.79 31.43
CA LEU A 507 96.59 33.61 30.41
C LEU A 507 97.23 34.94 29.99
N SER A 508 96.46 36.03 29.89
CA SER A 508 97.00 37.37 29.60
C SER A 508 97.96 37.84 30.68
N LYS A 509 97.57 37.75 31.96
CA LYS A 509 98.44 38.07 33.11
C LYS A 509 99.71 37.22 33.14
N ARG A 510 99.61 35.92 32.82
CA ARG A 510 100.78 35.03 32.75
C ARG A 510 101.74 35.40 31.62
N LYS A 511 101.21 35.83 30.46
CA LYS A 511 102.03 36.34 29.34
C LYS A 511 102.75 37.63 29.72
N GLU A 512 102.10 38.51 30.46
CA GLU A 512 102.68 39.77 30.94
C GLU A 512 103.85 39.53 31.90
N VAL A 513 103.66 38.69 32.93
CA VAL A 513 104.73 38.30 33.87
C VAL A 513 105.87 37.59 33.13
N LYS A 514 105.56 36.72 32.15
CA LYS A 514 106.60 36.05 31.35
C LYS A 514 107.44 37.04 30.54
N LYS A 515 106.80 38.03 29.90
CA LYS A 515 107.52 39.09 29.18
C LYS A 515 108.45 39.88 30.10
N GLN A 516 108.00 40.20 31.31
CA GLN A 516 108.84 40.89 32.31
C GLN A 516 110.06 40.04 32.72
N ILE A 517 109.88 38.72 32.88
CA ILE A 517 110.99 37.79 33.16
C ILE A 517 111.97 37.76 31.98
N GLU A 518 111.49 37.68 30.73
CA GLU A 518 112.33 37.65 29.53
C GLU A 518 113.14 38.96 29.38
N ILE A 519 112.55 40.13 29.67
CA ILE A 519 113.26 41.43 29.65
C ILE A 519 114.42 41.44 30.65
N ILE A 520 114.19 41.03 31.90
CA ILE A 520 115.23 41.04 32.95
C ILE A 520 116.30 39.99 32.65
N MET A 521 115.95 38.81 32.12
CA MET A 521 116.94 37.80 31.72
C MET A 521 117.85 38.28 30.60
N ASN A 522 117.31 38.98 29.60
CA ASN A 522 118.12 39.54 28.51
C ASN A 522 119.09 40.64 28.98
N GLN A 523 118.74 41.40 30.02
CA GLN A 523 119.64 42.40 30.62
C GLN A 523 120.84 41.77 31.36
N ILE A 524 120.70 40.55 31.88
CA ILE A 524 121.76 39.83 32.62
C ILE A 524 122.65 38.99 31.67
N ALA A 525 122.11 38.52 30.55
CA ALA A 525 122.83 37.60 29.67
C ALA A 525 123.99 38.28 28.93
N THR A 526 125.20 38.13 29.47
CA THR A 526 126.45 38.55 28.82
C THR A 526 126.80 37.62 27.66
N LYS A 527 127.24 38.18 26.53
CA LYS A 527 127.86 37.41 25.44
C LYS A 527 129.35 37.23 25.75
N SER A 528 129.85 36.01 25.61
CA SER A 528 131.26 35.67 25.82
C SER A 528 132.19 36.51 24.93
N GLY A 529 133.19 37.16 25.53
CA GLY A 529 134.15 38.06 24.88
C GLY A 529 133.78 39.55 24.91
N THR A 530 132.79 39.97 25.72
CA THR A 530 132.37 41.39 25.82
C THR A 530 132.99 42.10 27.03
N PHE A 531 133.16 43.43 26.94
CA PHE A 531 133.70 44.26 28.03
C PHE A 531 132.88 44.13 29.34
N GLN A 532 131.59 43.82 29.22
CA GLN A 532 130.73 43.51 30.37
C GLN A 532 131.19 42.25 31.14
N GLU A 533 131.65 41.21 30.45
CA GLU A 533 132.20 39.99 31.08
C GLU A 533 133.52 40.30 31.82
N TYR A 534 134.36 41.15 31.22
CA TYR A 534 135.60 41.61 31.87
C TYR A 534 135.30 42.37 33.17
N LEU A 535 134.38 43.34 33.12
CA LEU A 535 134.00 44.14 34.29
C LEU A 535 133.37 43.28 35.40
N SER A 536 132.59 42.26 35.02
CA SER A 536 131.94 41.34 35.97
C SER A 536 132.94 40.47 36.74
N ASN A 537 134.09 40.14 36.15
CA ASN A 537 135.07 39.22 36.73
C ASN A 537 136.15 39.95 37.55
N GLU A 538 136.55 41.15 37.12
CA GLU A 538 137.67 41.90 37.74
C GLU A 538 137.21 42.94 38.77
N ILE A 539 136.00 43.50 38.64
CA ILE A 539 135.55 44.63 39.45
C ILE A 539 134.23 44.29 40.15
N ILE A 540 134.28 44.21 41.49
CA ILE A 540 133.09 44.04 42.33
C ILE A 540 132.28 45.36 42.30
N ASN A 541 130.96 45.28 42.06
CA ASN A 541 130.03 46.43 41.98
C ASN A 541 130.24 47.42 40.82
N TRP A 542 130.89 47.00 39.73
CA TRP A 542 131.00 47.84 38.53
C TRP A 542 129.63 48.30 37.98
N GLU A 543 128.54 47.54 38.20
CA GLU A 543 127.19 47.94 37.76
C GLU A 543 126.67 49.21 38.44
N LYS A 544 127.20 49.55 39.62
CA LYS A 544 126.83 50.77 40.38
C LYS A 544 127.84 51.89 40.22
N GLU A 545 129.11 51.57 39.98
CA GLU A 545 130.19 52.57 39.89
C GLU A 545 130.54 52.96 38.46
N ILE A 546 130.51 52.00 37.53
CA ILE A 546 131.00 52.18 36.16
C ILE A 546 129.83 52.34 35.18
N TYR A 547 128.77 51.55 35.30
CA TYR A 547 127.62 51.64 34.37
C TYR A 547 127.00 53.04 34.29
N PRO A 548 126.77 53.76 35.41
CA PRO A 548 126.21 55.11 35.36
C PRO A 548 127.10 56.12 34.65
N ILE A 549 128.36 55.79 34.36
CA ILE A 549 129.37 56.66 33.72
C ILE A 549 129.53 56.35 32.22
N ILE A 550 129.03 55.21 31.75
CA ILE A 550 129.20 54.72 30.37
C ILE A 550 128.13 55.27 29.40
N ASP A 551 126.98 55.72 29.90
CA ASP A 551 125.88 56.15 29.04
C ASP A 551 126.08 57.57 28.47
N LYS A 552 125.83 57.74 27.17
CA LYS A 552 125.89 59.04 26.48
C LYS A 552 124.90 60.06 27.07
N SER A 553 123.85 59.57 27.73
CA SER A 553 122.81 60.38 28.36
C SER A 553 123.33 61.31 29.48
N ILE A 554 124.46 60.98 30.12
CA ILE A 554 125.06 61.76 31.23
C ILE A 554 125.49 63.15 30.78
N LEU A 555 126.03 63.28 29.57
CA LEU A 555 126.46 64.57 29.01
C LEU A 555 125.32 65.57 28.85
N SER A 556 124.06 65.09 28.89
CA SER A 556 122.86 65.92 28.75
C SER A 556 122.24 66.31 30.10
N ILE A 557 122.81 65.88 31.23
CA ILE A 557 122.24 66.10 32.56
C ILE A 557 122.80 67.41 33.14
N PRO A 558 121.95 68.29 33.72
CA PRO A 558 122.38 69.56 34.29
C PRO A 558 123.41 69.41 35.43
N ILE A 559 124.36 70.33 35.51
CA ILE A 559 125.49 70.33 36.47
C ILE A 559 125.01 70.29 37.93
N GLU A 560 123.84 70.89 38.22
CA GLU A 560 123.21 70.89 39.55
C GLU A 560 122.87 69.49 40.08
N ASN A 561 122.62 68.54 39.18
CA ASN A 561 122.26 67.16 39.53
C ASN A 561 123.48 66.22 39.61
N LEU A 562 124.65 66.64 39.11
CA LEU A 562 125.85 65.82 39.01
C LEU A 562 127.01 66.32 39.91
N ASN A 563 126.95 67.56 40.40
CA ASN A 563 127.90 68.18 41.34
C ASN A 563 129.37 67.76 41.15
N PRO A 564 129.97 67.99 39.96
CA PRO A 564 131.30 67.51 39.65
C PRO A 564 132.38 68.27 40.45
N SER A 565 133.29 67.54 41.11
CA SER A 565 134.44 68.12 41.83
C SER A 565 135.77 67.49 41.37
N ARG A 566 136.84 68.29 41.29
CA ARG A 566 138.16 67.85 40.79
C ARG A 566 139.04 67.35 41.93
N LYS A 567 139.59 66.13 41.83
CA LYS A 567 140.57 65.55 42.78
C LYS A 567 141.83 65.13 42.04
N GLU A 568 143.00 65.50 42.58
CA GLU A 568 144.29 65.31 41.90
C GLU A 568 144.91 63.92 42.06
N ASN A 569 144.34 62.98 42.82
CA ASN A 569 144.85 61.60 42.85
C ASN A 569 143.72 60.57 43.05
N SER A 570 143.79 59.49 42.23
CA SER A 570 143.04 58.23 42.26
C SER A 570 141.56 58.21 41.82
N SER A 571 141.19 58.82 40.68
CA SER A 571 140.02 58.39 39.87
C SER A 571 140.36 58.43 38.37
N LEU A 572 139.81 57.52 37.56
CA LEU A 572 140.16 57.28 36.14
C LEU A 572 140.08 58.52 35.23
N PHE A 573 139.26 59.51 35.60
CA PHE A 573 139.07 60.76 34.85
C PHE A 573 139.34 62.04 35.66
N GLY A 574 139.84 61.93 36.91
CA GLY A 574 140.19 63.08 37.76
C GLY A 574 139.02 63.95 38.23
N ILE A 575 137.78 63.49 38.04
CA ILE A 575 136.53 64.17 38.40
C ILE A 575 135.68 63.20 39.23
N ASP A 576 135.11 63.69 40.34
CA ASP A 576 134.19 62.99 41.23
C ASP A 576 132.78 63.52 40.94
N ILE A 577 131.82 62.63 40.66
CA ILE A 577 130.44 62.96 40.24
C ILE A 577 129.47 62.23 41.16
N ASP A 578 128.39 62.89 41.57
CA ASP A 578 127.34 62.22 42.35
C ASP A 578 126.52 61.27 41.45
N THR A 579 126.68 59.97 41.66
CA THR A 579 126.05 58.90 40.85
C THR A 579 124.68 58.47 41.37
N SER A 580 124.17 59.09 42.44
CA SER A 580 122.93 58.69 43.13
C SER A 580 121.67 58.77 42.26
N SER A 581 121.65 59.66 41.28
CA SER A 581 120.48 60.02 40.48
C SER A 581 120.42 59.34 39.09
N LEU A 582 121.42 58.52 38.77
CA LEU A 582 121.60 57.90 37.45
C LEU A 582 121.03 56.47 37.40
N GLU A 583 120.59 56.03 36.21
CA GLU A 583 120.06 54.68 36.01
C GLU A 583 121.13 53.63 36.29
N THR A 584 120.88 52.79 37.29
CA THR A 584 121.76 51.67 37.65
C THR A 584 121.21 50.36 37.07
N ILE A 585 122.10 49.52 36.51
CA ILE A 585 121.72 48.14 36.21
C ILE A 585 121.63 47.38 37.54
N PRO A 586 120.58 46.56 37.76
CA PRO A 586 120.52 45.71 38.93
C PRO A 586 121.72 44.75 38.94
N THR A 587 122.40 44.64 40.08
CA THR A 587 123.46 43.64 40.26
C THR A 587 122.93 42.23 39.94
N PRO A 588 123.77 41.29 39.48
CA PRO A 588 123.37 39.93 39.15
C PRO A 588 122.58 39.22 40.26
N GLN A 589 122.81 39.59 41.52
CA GLN A 589 122.03 39.14 42.68
C GLN A 589 120.64 39.79 42.77
N GLU A 590 120.54 41.12 42.68
CA GLU A 590 119.26 41.83 42.71
C GLU A 590 118.35 41.44 41.53
N ALA A 591 118.94 41.18 40.36
CA ALA A 591 118.23 40.73 39.16
C ALA A 591 117.73 39.27 39.31
N LYS A 592 118.54 38.38 39.90
CA LYS A 592 118.12 37.02 40.27
C LYS A 592 116.99 37.02 41.30
N ASP A 593 116.99 37.95 42.26
CA ASP A 593 115.93 38.07 43.26
C ASP A 593 114.62 38.60 42.65
N LYS A 594 114.66 39.57 41.74
CA LYS A 594 113.48 40.02 40.98
C LYS A 594 112.91 38.90 40.10
N ILE A 595 113.76 38.16 39.39
CA ILE A 595 113.34 36.99 38.61
C ILE A 595 112.73 35.92 39.53
N SER A 596 113.29 35.70 40.71
CA SER A 596 112.75 34.77 41.71
C SER A 596 111.35 35.17 42.17
N LYS A 597 111.12 36.46 42.46
CA LYS A 597 109.81 37.00 42.82
C LYS A 597 108.80 36.87 41.67
N LEU A 598 109.15 37.27 40.45
CA LEU A 598 108.26 37.16 39.29
C LEU A 598 107.97 35.69 38.91
N LYS A 599 108.93 34.79 39.07
CA LYS A 599 108.69 33.34 38.92
C LYS A 599 107.71 32.84 39.97
N LYS A 600 107.82 33.27 41.24
CA LYS A 600 106.84 32.93 42.28
C LYS A 600 105.44 33.44 41.91
N GLU A 601 105.31 34.67 41.43
CA GLU A 601 104.03 35.21 40.94
C GLU A 601 103.47 34.42 39.75
N PHE A 602 104.33 34.05 38.79
CA PHE A 602 103.93 33.20 37.66
C PHE A 602 103.40 31.83 38.11
N TYR A 603 104.04 31.21 39.10
CA TYR A 603 103.57 29.95 39.69
C TYR A 603 102.31 30.13 40.53
N GLN A 604 102.15 31.25 41.24
CA GLN A 604 100.91 31.58 41.96
C GLN A 604 99.73 31.74 40.99
N TYR A 605 99.88 32.51 39.89
CA TYR A 605 98.83 32.63 38.87
C TYR A 605 98.51 31.30 38.18
N ARG A 606 99.51 30.40 38.04
CA ARG A 606 99.28 29.03 37.57
C ARG A 606 98.43 28.23 38.55
N SER A 607 98.75 28.30 39.84
CA SER A 607 98.04 27.56 40.89
C SER A 607 96.60 28.06 41.03
N LEU A 608 96.42 29.38 41.10
CA LEU A 608 95.09 30.02 41.17
C LEU A 608 94.20 29.68 39.98
N ALA A 609 94.76 29.58 38.77
CA ALA A 609 94.01 29.16 37.59
C ALA A 609 93.54 27.70 37.70
N HIS A 610 94.37 26.82 38.23
CA HIS A 610 94.02 25.41 38.41
C HIS A 610 92.99 25.22 39.52
N GLU A 611 93.10 25.98 40.61
CA GLU A 611 92.17 25.95 41.73
C GLU A 611 90.78 26.45 41.34
N LYS A 612 90.68 27.62 40.69
CA LYS A 612 89.42 28.14 40.16
C LYS A 612 88.77 27.21 39.14
N PHE A 613 89.56 26.53 38.31
CA PHE A 613 89.04 25.53 37.39
C PHE A 613 88.46 24.30 38.11
N LYS A 614 89.11 23.87 39.18
CA LYS A 614 88.67 22.73 39.99
C LYS A 614 87.41 23.05 40.78
N GLU A 615 87.30 24.26 41.33
CA GLU A 615 86.11 24.75 42.03
C GLU A 615 84.90 24.85 41.08
N ALA A 616 85.03 25.56 39.96
CA ALA A 616 83.95 25.72 38.98
C ALA A 616 83.48 24.37 38.40
N LYS A 617 84.39 23.39 38.24
CA LYS A 617 84.03 22.03 37.82
C LYS A 617 83.28 21.25 38.90
N ARG A 618 83.65 21.41 40.17
CA ARG A 618 82.97 20.76 41.30
C ARG A 618 81.57 21.30 41.50
N GLU A 619 81.40 22.62 41.47
CA GLU A 619 80.09 23.27 41.61
C GLU A 619 79.14 22.86 40.47
N ASN A 620 79.63 22.83 39.23
CA ASN A 620 78.84 22.39 38.07
C ASN A 620 78.43 20.92 38.15
N ASN A 621 79.36 20.04 38.52
CA ASN A 621 79.04 18.62 38.68
C ASN A 621 78.01 18.41 39.81
N PHE A 622 78.07 19.23 40.87
CA PHE A 622 77.11 19.17 41.96
C PHE A 622 75.70 19.61 41.51
N THR A 623 75.59 20.74 40.81
CA THR A 623 74.31 21.24 40.31
C THR A 623 73.69 20.31 39.27
N ILE A 624 74.50 19.74 38.37
CA ILE A 624 74.05 18.75 37.39
C ILE A 624 73.57 17.48 38.10
N ALA A 625 74.32 16.96 39.07
CA ALA A 625 73.91 15.76 39.81
C ALA A 625 72.59 15.97 40.57
N GLU A 626 72.35 17.16 41.12
CA GLU A 626 71.07 17.48 41.78
C GLU A 626 69.90 17.51 40.77
N LEU A 627 70.12 18.06 39.58
CA LEU A 627 69.12 18.09 38.51
C LEU A 627 68.87 16.68 37.93
N GLU A 628 69.90 15.85 37.80
CA GLU A 628 69.80 14.45 37.38
C GLU A 628 69.03 13.60 38.41
N SER A 629 69.28 13.80 39.71
CA SER A 629 68.53 13.15 40.79
C SER A 629 67.03 13.46 40.70
N LYS A 630 66.66 14.71 40.39
CA LYS A 630 65.26 15.11 40.18
C LYS A 630 64.63 14.41 38.97
N ILE A 631 65.40 14.16 37.91
CA ILE A 631 64.95 13.40 36.75
C ILE A 631 64.69 11.93 37.13
N ASP A 632 65.56 11.31 37.92
CA ASP A 632 65.42 9.90 38.30
C ASP A 632 64.26 9.68 39.30
N GLU A 633 64.02 10.63 40.21
CA GLU A 633 62.79 10.66 41.02
C GLU A 633 61.54 10.74 40.13
N ASN A 634 61.56 11.60 39.11
CA ASN A 634 60.45 11.73 38.17
C ASN A 634 60.25 10.47 37.32
N LYS A 635 61.32 9.78 36.89
CA LYS A 635 61.23 8.48 36.20
C LYS A 635 60.58 7.43 37.10
N SER A 636 60.96 7.36 38.37
CA SER A 636 60.35 6.44 39.33
C SER A 636 58.85 6.73 39.52
N ARG A 637 58.46 8.01 39.57
CA ARG A 637 57.04 8.42 39.62
C ARG A 637 56.28 8.05 38.34
N ILE A 638 56.91 8.12 37.16
CA ILE A 638 56.31 7.70 35.90
C ILE A 638 56.08 6.19 35.89
N ASN A 639 57.09 5.38 36.26
CA ASN A 639 56.97 3.92 36.30
C ASN A 639 55.83 3.47 37.22
N ASN A 640 55.72 4.04 38.42
CA ASN A 640 54.62 3.72 39.34
C ASN A 640 53.24 4.01 38.74
N LYS A 641 53.09 5.12 38.00
CA LYS A 641 51.83 5.46 37.32
C LYS A 641 51.56 4.54 36.13
N GLN A 642 52.60 4.14 35.39
CA GLN A 642 52.47 3.16 34.30
C GLN A 642 52.02 1.79 34.81
N ASP A 643 52.54 1.34 35.96
CA ASP A 643 52.11 0.09 36.58
C ASP A 643 50.62 0.13 36.99
N GLU A 644 50.14 1.27 37.50
CA GLU A 644 48.72 1.47 37.79
C GLU A 644 47.85 1.47 36.51
N ILE A 645 48.32 2.08 35.41
CA ILE A 645 47.63 2.00 34.11
C ILE A 645 47.51 0.54 33.64
N VAL A 646 48.57 -0.27 33.79
CA VAL A 646 48.52 -1.70 33.42
C VAL A 646 47.50 -2.48 34.27
N LYS A 647 47.36 -2.16 35.57
CA LYS A 647 46.32 -2.75 36.42
C LYS A 647 44.92 -2.36 35.96
N ILE A 648 44.72 -1.10 35.60
CA ILE A 648 43.45 -0.59 35.07
C ILE A 648 43.10 -1.28 33.75
N ASP A 649 44.06 -1.44 32.85
CA ASP A 649 43.84 -2.12 31.56
C ASP A 649 43.42 -3.59 31.75
N LYS A 650 44.04 -4.31 32.70
CA LYS A 650 43.59 -5.67 33.07
C LYS A 650 42.15 -5.67 33.61
N LYS A 651 41.79 -4.69 34.45
CA LYS A 651 40.43 -4.57 35.00
C LYS A 651 39.41 -4.29 33.91
N ILE A 652 39.71 -3.40 32.96
CA ILE A 652 38.87 -3.10 31.79
C ILE A 652 38.68 -4.36 30.94
N LEU A 653 39.74 -5.15 30.72
CA LEU A 653 39.64 -6.42 29.98
C LEU A 653 38.67 -7.39 30.65
N VAL A 654 38.73 -7.53 31.98
CA VAL A 654 37.81 -8.38 32.74
C VAL A 654 36.37 -7.87 32.62
N LEU A 655 36.13 -6.55 32.75
CA LEU A 655 34.80 -5.97 32.60
C LEU A 655 34.21 -6.25 31.21
N LYS A 656 35.02 -6.15 30.15
CA LYS A 656 34.60 -6.48 28.79
C LYS A 656 34.24 -7.96 28.63
N GLN A 657 35.01 -8.86 29.24
CA GLN A 657 34.69 -10.29 29.23
C GLN A 657 33.37 -10.56 29.95
N THR A 658 33.13 -9.92 31.10
CA THR A 658 31.85 -10.06 31.83
C THR A 658 30.65 -9.62 30.99
N ILE A 659 30.78 -8.59 30.14
CA ILE A 659 29.72 -8.17 29.20
C ILE A 659 29.44 -9.28 28.18
N VAL A 660 30.48 -9.90 27.63
CA VAL A 660 30.33 -11.03 26.69
C VAL A 660 29.62 -12.19 27.37
N ASP A 661 30.03 -12.55 28.58
CA ASP A 661 29.42 -13.64 29.35
C ASP A 661 27.93 -13.34 29.64
N LYS A 662 27.59 -12.10 29.99
CA LYS A 662 26.19 -11.67 30.21
C LYS A 662 25.34 -11.73 28.96
N ASN A 663 25.89 -11.38 27.80
CA ASN A 663 25.19 -11.53 26.52
C ASN A 663 24.96 -13.01 26.18
N SER A 664 25.94 -13.88 26.44
CA SER A 664 25.75 -15.33 26.25
C SER A 664 24.70 -15.92 27.20
N GLU A 665 24.63 -15.41 28.45
CA GLU A 665 23.59 -15.78 29.41
C GLU A 665 22.20 -15.39 28.90
N LEU A 666 22.06 -14.20 28.32
CA LEU A 666 20.82 -13.72 27.70
C LEU A 666 20.36 -14.65 26.58
N GLU A 667 21.27 -14.98 25.65
CA GLU A 667 20.97 -15.88 24.53
C GLU A 667 20.47 -17.25 25.03
N SER A 668 21.17 -17.85 26.00
CA SER A 668 20.78 -19.15 26.55
C SER A 668 19.41 -19.14 27.25
N LYS A 669 19.08 -18.07 27.98
CA LYS A 669 17.77 -17.94 28.65
C LYS A 669 16.65 -17.74 27.65
N ILE A 670 16.88 -16.93 26.61
CA ILE A 670 15.89 -16.73 25.54
C ILE A 670 15.62 -18.06 24.82
N GLU A 671 16.66 -18.84 24.51
CA GLU A 671 16.53 -20.14 23.86
C GLU A 671 15.72 -21.12 24.72
N GLN A 672 15.99 -21.19 26.03
CA GLN A 672 15.21 -22.02 26.95
C GLN A 672 13.72 -21.62 26.98
N LEU A 673 13.43 -20.31 27.04
CA LEU A 673 12.06 -19.81 27.02
C LEU A 673 11.35 -20.13 25.69
N GLU A 674 12.06 -20.08 24.56
CA GLU A 674 11.51 -20.43 23.26
C GLU A 674 11.17 -21.93 23.18
N VAL A 675 12.05 -22.79 23.70
CA VAL A 675 11.80 -24.23 23.78
C VAL A 675 10.59 -24.57 24.65
N ASP A 676 10.45 -23.93 25.81
CA ASP A 676 9.33 -24.20 26.72
C ASP A 676 8.00 -23.69 26.16
N ARG A 677 7.99 -22.51 25.52
CA ARG A 677 6.84 -22.03 24.75
C ARG A 677 6.44 -23.03 23.66
N ASP A 678 7.39 -23.52 22.89
CA ASP A 678 7.10 -24.43 21.77
C ASP A 678 6.55 -25.77 22.26
N LYS A 679 7.02 -26.28 23.42
CA LYS A 679 6.43 -27.46 24.06
C LYS A 679 4.96 -27.24 24.40
N GLU A 680 4.61 -26.14 25.07
CA GLU A 680 3.22 -25.89 25.46
C GLU A 680 2.31 -25.62 24.24
N VAL A 681 2.76 -24.80 23.29
CA VAL A 681 2.04 -24.57 22.04
C VAL A 681 1.84 -25.88 21.25
N SER A 682 2.81 -26.79 21.25
CA SER A 682 2.68 -28.12 20.62
C SER A 682 1.62 -28.99 21.30
N LYS A 683 1.52 -28.96 22.64
CA LYS A 683 0.48 -29.66 23.40
C LYS A 683 -0.90 -29.13 23.03
N ILE A 684 -1.07 -27.81 22.95
CA ILE A 684 -2.37 -27.21 22.58
C ILE A 684 -2.72 -27.55 21.12
N ASN A 685 -1.76 -27.46 20.20
CA ASN A 685 -1.97 -27.81 18.79
C ASN A 685 -2.37 -29.27 18.60
N SER A 686 -1.82 -30.20 19.40
CA SER A 686 -2.23 -31.61 19.35
C SER A 686 -3.71 -31.79 19.72
N LYS A 687 -4.20 -31.06 20.73
CA LYS A 687 -5.62 -31.07 21.13
C LYS A 687 -6.52 -30.48 20.04
N ILE A 688 -6.09 -29.38 19.41
CA ILE A 688 -6.81 -28.78 18.28
C ILE A 688 -6.94 -29.79 17.13
N LYS A 689 -5.87 -30.53 16.83
CA LYS A 689 -5.87 -31.53 15.75
C LYS A 689 -6.89 -32.64 16.00
N ILE A 690 -6.96 -33.16 17.24
CA ILE A 690 -7.95 -34.18 17.64
C ILE A 690 -9.37 -33.64 17.43
N LEU A 691 -9.67 -32.43 17.92
CA LEU A 691 -11.00 -31.82 17.74
C LEU A 691 -11.34 -31.58 16.26
N GLN A 692 -10.37 -31.24 15.42
CA GLN A 692 -10.56 -31.09 13.98
C GLN A 692 -10.85 -32.42 13.28
N GLU A 693 -10.22 -33.51 13.71
CA GLU A 693 -10.52 -34.86 13.23
C GLU A 693 -11.94 -35.28 13.62
N GLU A 694 -12.36 -35.02 14.86
CA GLU A 694 -13.76 -35.24 15.30
C GLU A 694 -14.78 -34.41 14.50
N ILE A 695 -14.47 -33.14 14.19
CA ILE A 695 -15.36 -32.33 13.34
C ILE A 695 -15.47 -32.92 11.92
N LYS A 696 -14.37 -33.48 11.39
CA LYS A 696 -14.41 -34.16 10.08
C LYS A 696 -15.30 -35.40 10.11
N THR A 697 -15.23 -36.21 11.17
CA THR A 697 -16.11 -37.37 11.32
C THR A 697 -17.57 -36.95 11.42
N PHE A 698 -17.91 -35.96 12.26
CA PHE A 698 -19.27 -35.43 12.36
C PHE A 698 -19.81 -34.83 11.05
N ASN A 699 -18.97 -34.13 10.28
CA ASN A 699 -19.36 -33.61 8.97
C ASN A 699 -19.64 -34.74 7.96
N SER A 700 -18.90 -35.86 8.04
CA SER A 700 -19.16 -37.03 7.22
C SER A 700 -20.48 -37.73 7.59
N GLU A 701 -20.78 -37.83 8.89
CA GLU A 701 -22.07 -38.33 9.39
C GLU A 701 -23.24 -37.45 8.92
N LEU A 702 -23.10 -36.13 9.01
CA LEU A 702 -24.09 -35.17 8.49
C LEU A 702 -24.34 -35.36 6.99
N LYS A 703 -23.30 -35.63 6.21
CA LYS A 703 -23.43 -35.90 4.78
C LYS A 703 -24.20 -37.19 4.52
N ASN A 704 -23.91 -38.25 5.28
CA ASN A 704 -24.61 -39.54 5.17
C ASN A 704 -26.09 -39.40 5.52
N ILE A 705 -26.43 -38.72 6.62
CA ILE A 705 -27.82 -38.47 7.04
C ILE A 705 -28.57 -37.67 5.97
N LYS A 706 -27.95 -36.63 5.41
CA LYS A 706 -28.56 -35.85 4.31
C LYS A 706 -28.82 -36.69 3.06
N GLN A 707 -27.95 -37.67 2.75
CA GLN A 707 -28.17 -38.61 1.64
C GLN A 707 -29.27 -39.63 1.95
N GLU A 708 -29.33 -40.14 3.18
CA GLU A 708 -30.41 -41.04 3.62
C GLU A 708 -31.76 -40.36 3.55
N ARG A 709 -31.87 -39.11 4.01
CA ARG A 709 -33.08 -38.27 3.86
C ARG A 709 -33.53 -38.16 2.41
N GLN A 710 -32.60 -37.93 1.47
CA GLN A 710 -32.96 -37.89 0.05
C GLN A 710 -33.46 -39.23 -0.48
N LYS A 711 -32.88 -40.35 -0.02
CA LYS A 711 -33.31 -41.69 -0.42
C LYS A 711 -34.69 -42.04 0.15
N THR A 712 -34.97 -41.71 1.41
CA THR A 712 -36.29 -41.95 2.03
C THR A 712 -37.38 -41.14 1.35
N PHE A 713 -37.12 -39.86 1.03
CA PHE A 713 -38.07 -39.04 0.28
C PHE A 713 -38.33 -39.53 -1.14
N LYS A 714 -37.32 -40.05 -1.84
CA LYS A 714 -37.54 -40.70 -3.15
C LYS A 714 -38.46 -41.91 -3.02
N LYS A 715 -38.23 -42.79 -2.03
CA LYS A 715 -39.08 -43.97 -1.79
C LYS A 715 -40.53 -43.57 -1.44
N LEU A 716 -40.72 -42.54 -0.62
CA LEU A 716 -42.07 -42.03 -0.30
C LEU A 716 -42.78 -41.46 -1.53
N PHE A 717 -42.04 -40.77 -2.42
CA PHE A 717 -42.58 -40.27 -3.67
C PHE A 717 -42.98 -41.40 -4.63
N GLU A 718 -42.14 -42.42 -4.77
CA GLU A 718 -42.44 -43.62 -5.57
C GLU A 718 -43.67 -44.38 -5.03
N LYS A 719 -43.79 -44.53 -3.71
CA LYS A 719 -44.97 -45.11 -3.04
C LYS A 719 -46.23 -44.32 -3.36
N PHE A 720 -46.17 -42.99 -3.28
CA PHE A 720 -47.29 -42.11 -3.61
C PHE A 720 -47.72 -42.25 -5.08
N GLU A 721 -46.79 -42.19 -6.04
CA GLU A 721 -47.13 -42.39 -7.46
C GLU A 721 -47.77 -43.76 -7.72
N PHE A 722 -47.26 -44.80 -7.06
CA PHE A 722 -47.80 -46.14 -7.17
C PHE A 722 -49.26 -46.20 -6.66
N ASN A 723 -49.52 -45.63 -5.49
CA ASN A 723 -50.87 -45.61 -4.89
C ASN A 723 -51.87 -44.85 -5.78
N ILE A 724 -51.48 -43.69 -6.33
CA ILE A 724 -52.32 -42.93 -7.27
C ILE A 724 -52.66 -43.76 -8.53
N LYS A 725 -51.68 -44.49 -9.09
CA LYS A 725 -51.91 -45.38 -10.23
C LYS A 725 -52.88 -46.50 -9.89
N VAL A 726 -52.78 -47.08 -8.69
CA VAL A 726 -53.69 -48.13 -8.21
C VAL A 726 -55.11 -47.59 -8.06
N ILE A 727 -55.30 -46.42 -7.44
CA ILE A 727 -56.61 -45.77 -7.26
C ILE A 727 -57.29 -45.55 -8.61
N LYS A 728 -56.58 -44.95 -9.58
CA LYS A 728 -57.11 -44.71 -10.93
C LYS A 728 -57.53 -46.02 -11.62
N LYS A 729 -56.74 -47.07 -11.50
CA LYS A 729 -57.02 -48.37 -12.13
C LYS A 729 -58.21 -49.08 -11.48
N GLN A 730 -58.40 -48.94 -10.17
CA GLN A 730 -59.54 -49.53 -9.46
C GLN A 730 -60.86 -48.82 -9.81
N GLU A 731 -60.85 -47.49 -9.88
CA GLU A 731 -62.05 -46.73 -10.28
C GLU A 731 -62.41 -46.93 -11.76
N GLN A 732 -61.42 -47.04 -12.66
CA GLN A 732 -61.68 -47.43 -14.05
C GLN A 732 -62.40 -48.79 -14.17
N LYS A 733 -61.97 -49.79 -13.39
CA LYS A 733 -62.65 -51.10 -13.38
C LYS A 733 -64.10 -51.00 -12.90
N LYS A 734 -64.36 -50.24 -11.83
CA LYS A 734 -65.72 -50.00 -11.32
C LYS A 734 -66.59 -49.26 -12.34
N GLN A 735 -66.00 -48.30 -13.08
CA GLN A 735 -66.67 -47.58 -14.15
C GLN A 735 -67.08 -48.54 -15.28
N GLU A 736 -66.17 -49.40 -15.74
CA GLU A 736 -66.45 -50.41 -16.76
C GLU A 736 -67.55 -51.40 -16.32
N GLU A 737 -67.57 -51.81 -15.05
CA GLU A 737 -68.62 -52.66 -14.49
C GLU A 737 -69.98 -51.98 -14.49
N LYS A 738 -70.06 -50.71 -14.05
CA LYS A 738 -71.30 -49.91 -14.09
C LYS A 738 -71.82 -49.74 -15.53
N ILE A 739 -70.92 -49.47 -16.49
CA ILE A 739 -71.29 -49.33 -17.91
C ILE A 739 -71.82 -50.65 -18.48
N LYS A 740 -71.22 -51.79 -18.13
CA LYS A 740 -71.70 -53.12 -18.55
C LYS A 740 -73.11 -53.41 -18.04
N ILE A 741 -73.43 -53.04 -16.81
CA ILE A 741 -74.78 -53.23 -16.24
C ILE A 741 -75.82 -52.44 -17.04
N VAL A 742 -75.57 -51.15 -17.31
CA VAL A 742 -76.51 -50.30 -18.06
C VAL A 742 -76.63 -50.74 -19.52
N ASN A 743 -75.54 -51.20 -20.15
CA ASN A 743 -75.59 -51.75 -21.51
C ASN A 743 -76.46 -53.02 -21.61
N ASN A 744 -76.45 -53.88 -20.59
CA ASN A 744 -77.33 -55.05 -20.56
C ASN A 744 -78.81 -54.65 -20.43
N GLU A 745 -79.13 -53.55 -19.76
CA GLU A 745 -80.50 -53.00 -19.68
C GLU A 745 -80.95 -52.47 -21.05
N ILE A 746 -80.08 -51.74 -21.77
CA ILE A 746 -80.34 -51.27 -23.13
C ILE A 746 -80.57 -52.46 -24.08
N GLN A 747 -79.82 -53.55 -23.95
CA GLN A 747 -80.03 -54.76 -24.76
C GLN A 747 -81.38 -55.43 -24.49
N LYS A 748 -81.84 -55.46 -23.23
CA LYS A 748 -83.19 -55.99 -22.90
C LYS A 748 -84.30 -55.16 -23.54
N ILE A 749 -84.20 -53.83 -23.47
CA ILE A 749 -85.18 -52.92 -24.09
C ILE A 749 -85.16 -53.07 -25.62
N ASN A 750 -83.97 -53.21 -26.23
CA ASN A 750 -83.85 -53.46 -27.67
C ASN A 750 -84.44 -54.81 -28.11
N ASN A 751 -84.37 -55.85 -27.27
CA ASN A 751 -85.03 -57.13 -27.56
C ASN A 751 -86.55 -57.01 -27.49
N LEU A 752 -87.09 -56.28 -26.50
CA LEU A 752 -88.53 -55.97 -26.42
C LEU A 752 -89.03 -55.13 -27.62
N LYS A 753 -88.19 -54.21 -28.12
CA LYS A 753 -88.47 -53.44 -29.35
C LYS A 753 -88.59 -54.34 -30.58
N LYS A 754 -87.80 -55.42 -30.67
CA LYS A 754 -87.87 -56.39 -31.79
C LYS A 754 -89.13 -57.26 -31.73
N GLU A 755 -89.54 -57.71 -30.55
CA GLU A 755 -90.77 -58.50 -30.38
C GLU A 755 -92.03 -57.71 -30.80
N HIS A 756 -92.05 -56.39 -30.60
CA HIS A 756 -93.13 -55.52 -31.08
C HIS A 756 -93.14 -55.28 -32.61
N ASP A 757 -92.04 -55.56 -33.32
CA ASP A 757 -91.94 -55.40 -34.77
C ASP A 757 -92.55 -56.61 -35.52
N GLU A 758 -92.53 -57.80 -34.91
CA GLU A 758 -93.01 -59.07 -35.45
C GLU A 758 -94.50 -59.37 -35.10
N ASN A 759 -95.40 -58.42 -35.31
CA ASN A 759 -96.83 -58.71 -35.27
C ASN A 759 -97.25 -59.44 -36.56
N ASP A 760 -97.33 -60.78 -36.49
CA ASP A 760 -97.67 -61.72 -37.58
C ASP A 760 -98.94 -61.34 -38.39
N ALA A 761 -99.84 -60.55 -37.80
CA ALA A 761 -101.03 -60.02 -38.45
C ALA A 761 -100.73 -58.93 -39.50
N ILE A 762 -99.71 -58.11 -39.29
CA ILE A 762 -99.30 -57.03 -40.21
C ILE A 762 -98.49 -57.61 -41.38
N ALA A 763 -97.66 -58.63 -41.13
CA ALA A 763 -96.90 -59.33 -42.17
C ALA A 763 -97.79 -60.13 -43.14
N LYS A 764 -98.89 -60.73 -42.66
CA LYS A 764 -99.88 -61.40 -43.53
C LYS A 764 -100.65 -60.41 -44.41
N LEU A 765 -101.11 -59.29 -43.84
CA LEU A 765 -101.81 -58.23 -44.58
C LEU A 765 -100.90 -57.52 -45.60
N SER A 766 -99.63 -57.28 -45.26
CA SER A 766 -98.66 -56.71 -46.21
C SER A 766 -98.28 -57.68 -47.33
N GLY A 767 -98.18 -58.98 -47.05
CA GLY A 767 -97.96 -60.03 -48.05
C GLY A 767 -99.12 -60.18 -49.04
N GLU A 768 -100.37 -60.04 -48.57
CA GLU A 768 -101.55 -60.06 -49.45
C GLU A 768 -101.65 -58.83 -50.35
N VAL A 769 -101.28 -57.64 -49.86
CA VAL A 769 -101.21 -56.42 -50.69
C VAL A 769 -100.09 -56.53 -51.73
N LEU A 770 -98.91 -57.05 -51.36
CA LEU A 770 -97.78 -57.26 -52.28
C LEU A 770 -98.07 -58.30 -53.38
N ASN A 771 -98.85 -59.34 -53.08
CA ASN A 771 -99.28 -60.31 -54.10
C ASN A 771 -100.27 -59.68 -55.10
N LEU A 772 -101.24 -58.90 -54.62
CA LEU A 772 -102.18 -58.17 -55.48
C LEU A 772 -101.48 -57.10 -56.34
N GLU A 773 -100.44 -56.43 -55.82
CA GLU A 773 -99.59 -55.51 -56.57
C GLU A 773 -98.73 -56.21 -57.63
N LYS A 774 -98.16 -57.39 -57.31
CA LYS A 774 -97.39 -58.20 -58.25
C LYS A 774 -98.24 -58.76 -59.39
N GLU A 775 -99.49 -59.17 -59.14
CA GLU A 775 -100.41 -59.63 -60.19
C GLU A 775 -100.84 -58.49 -61.10
N ASN A 776 -101.08 -57.30 -60.55
CA ASN A 776 -101.37 -56.10 -61.35
C ASN A 776 -100.16 -55.66 -62.20
N ALA A 777 -98.95 -55.73 -61.65
CA ALA A 777 -97.71 -55.44 -62.38
C ALA A 777 -97.40 -56.46 -63.49
N LYS A 778 -97.67 -57.76 -63.28
CA LYS A 778 -97.52 -58.81 -64.31
C LYS A 778 -98.45 -58.59 -65.52
N CYS A 779 -99.68 -58.14 -65.29
CA CYS A 779 -100.62 -57.78 -66.36
C CYS A 779 -100.13 -56.59 -67.21
N ILE A 780 -99.45 -55.63 -66.59
CA ILE A 780 -98.88 -54.44 -67.28
C ILE A 780 -97.61 -54.83 -68.06
N VAL A 781 -96.73 -55.63 -67.46
CA VAL A 781 -95.48 -56.10 -68.08
C VAL A 781 -95.74 -57.05 -69.27
N ALA A 782 -96.81 -57.86 -69.23
CA ALA A 782 -97.21 -58.71 -70.37
C ALA A 782 -97.76 -57.89 -71.57
N GLN A 783 -98.45 -56.77 -71.31
CA GLN A 783 -98.90 -55.84 -72.36
C GLN A 783 -97.74 -55.07 -73.01
N GLU A 784 -96.69 -54.75 -72.25
CA GLU A 784 -95.48 -54.08 -72.76
C GLU A 784 -94.56 -55.05 -73.53
N PHE A 785 -94.42 -56.30 -73.08
CA PHE A 785 -93.63 -57.35 -73.76
C PHE A 785 -94.13 -57.69 -75.18
N LEU A 786 -95.46 -57.70 -75.40
CA LEU A 786 -96.05 -57.92 -76.73
C LEU A 786 -95.77 -56.76 -77.70
N LYS A 787 -95.73 -55.52 -77.21
CA LYS A 787 -95.36 -54.34 -78.02
C LYS A 787 -93.87 -54.32 -78.38
N ASP A 788 -93.00 -54.74 -77.46
CA ASP A 788 -91.55 -54.78 -77.69
C ASP A 788 -91.12 -55.93 -78.62
N PHE A 789 -91.85 -57.05 -78.65
CA PHE A 789 -91.60 -58.15 -79.60
C PHE A 789 -91.97 -57.78 -81.05
N GLU A 790 -93.10 -57.09 -81.26
CA GLU A 790 -93.48 -56.57 -82.59
C GLU A 790 -92.54 -55.48 -83.11
N SER A 791 -91.98 -54.67 -82.20
CA SER A 791 -90.95 -53.66 -82.49
C SER A 791 -89.63 -54.30 -82.95
N ALA A 792 -89.14 -55.30 -82.21
CA ALA A 792 -87.89 -56.00 -82.53
C ALA A 792 -87.98 -56.87 -83.81
N GLN A 793 -89.16 -57.42 -84.15
CA GLN A 793 -89.37 -58.14 -85.42
C GLN A 793 -89.35 -57.21 -86.65
N ARG A 794 -89.72 -55.94 -86.50
CA ARG A 794 -89.67 -54.93 -87.58
C ARG A 794 -88.24 -54.44 -87.84
N GLU A 795 -87.43 -54.28 -86.80
CA GLU A 795 -86.01 -53.88 -86.94
C GLU A 795 -85.12 -55.01 -87.51
N ILE A 796 -85.38 -56.28 -87.19
CA ILE A 796 -84.63 -57.42 -87.76
C ILE A 796 -84.99 -57.67 -89.24
N LYS A 797 -86.21 -57.33 -89.68
CA LYS A 797 -86.60 -57.41 -91.11
C LYS A 797 -86.03 -56.27 -91.96
N GLN A 798 -85.62 -55.14 -91.37
CA GLN A 798 -84.94 -54.04 -92.09
C GLN A 798 -83.41 -54.21 -92.20
N LEU A 799 -82.81 -55.18 -91.51
CA LEU A 799 -81.37 -55.48 -91.54
C LEU A 799 -81.00 -56.72 -92.38
N ASN A 800 -81.98 -57.35 -93.05
CA ASN A 800 -81.79 -58.49 -93.98
C ASN A 800 -82.29 -58.22 -95.41
N THR A 801 -82.41 -56.94 -95.77
CA THR A 801 -82.47 -56.41 -97.15
C THR A 801 -81.45 -55.30 -97.25
#